data_AF-A0A151QP50-F1
#
_entry.id   AF-A0A151QP50-F1
#
_cell.length_a   1.000
_cell.length_b   1.000
_cell.length_c   1.000
_cell.angle_alpha   90.00
_cell.angle_beta   90.00
_cell.angle_gamma   90.00
#
_symmetry.space_group_name_H-M   'P 1'
#
loop_
_entity.id
_entity.type
_entity.pdbx_description
1 polymer ?
#
loop_
_entity_poly.entity_id
_entity_poly.type
_entity_poly.pdbx_seq_one_letter_code
_entity_poly.pdbx_strand_id
1 'polypeptide(L)'
;MVSSKKYEVFLSFRGEDTRMNFTSHLHEALKKKEVETFIDYELRKGDEISPALIQAIENSLVSIVILSPNYASSKWYPSQVRKQTGSYEQAFAKYKGESNYNKWKTALNEIANLVGWEPQNRTEPELLKEIVGEDLRKLTPSYRNQLKGLVGIEDSCEEIESVLKIGSTEVITIGIWGIPLALKVLGASLRRRSEEVWESELRKLQKIPNMQIHNILKLSYDGLDRSFLDIACLLKGERRDWVTSLLEACGFFAVSGIEVLLDKALMIQQMGQEIVHQESIKDLGRQSRLWKHDEVCEVLKYNKGTDDVEGIILNLDALTEDLCLSSDTLAKMANVRFLKIHKVRYWDEYKFNLYLPHGLKSLSNKLRYLRWDGFCLESLSSNFCAEQLVELHISLSKVKRLWDGVQDLSNLKTIRLHDLPELIEIPDLSMARKLEHISLLDCISLCELHPSIVSLPNLKIMGLFRCSKIEILKVHSKCLRILVAYDCSSLKEFSITSKEMVCLNLRKTTISALPSSIWNNGKFSDLHLTVSNNLESLIANIQNLSLLKLLYLLNCQKFVSLPQLPPSLRELHLSDLRELVSLPQLPSSLRVLHLSDLRELVSLPQLPSSLRELHLSDLRELVSLPQLPSSLRVLHLSDLRELVSLPQLPSSLRVLHLSYLKELMSLPQLPPSVTYVRAINCTFLGTDFTQRIELQHMLSHSLSIDCETCFMFSGDHVTDKCKFQKAGTSITIPYLPPSNLCGFICSLVLYRGSYGGFVSCSIYQDDEEDFDYYYSVPKNLTSDHILFQYFKPEDLSNDVPFKFEFHFYDRDSDKDYGQERIKECGVFPVYAPSIEIGVGASNGIHFSNQ
;
A
#
# COMPACT_ATOMS: atom_id res chain seq x y z
N MET A 1 25.58 1.85 -49.53
CA MET A 1 25.74 3.15 -48.85
C MET A 1 24.45 3.93 -49.05
N VAL A 2 23.77 4.32 -47.97
CA VAL A 2 22.64 5.25 -48.06
C VAL A 2 23.21 6.66 -47.91
N SER A 3 22.96 7.53 -48.89
CA SER A 3 23.36 8.94 -48.78
C SER A 3 22.54 9.61 -47.68
N SER A 4 23.18 10.14 -46.63
CA SER A 4 22.50 10.97 -45.64
C SER A 4 22.22 12.33 -46.27
N LYS A 5 21.01 12.51 -46.78
CA LYS A 5 20.50 13.81 -47.19
C LYS A 5 20.65 14.77 -46.01
N LYS A 6 21.29 15.92 -46.25
CA LYS A 6 21.63 16.91 -45.22
C LYS A 6 20.46 17.83 -44.91
N TYR A 7 19.57 18.03 -45.87
CA TYR A 7 18.40 18.89 -45.73
C TYR A 7 17.15 18.12 -46.11
N GLU A 8 16.02 18.44 -45.48
CA GLU A 8 14.73 17.84 -45.78
C GLU A 8 14.06 18.61 -46.93
N VAL A 9 14.18 19.93 -46.96
CA VAL A 9 13.61 20.79 -48.02
C VAL A 9 14.65 21.76 -48.58
N PHE A 10 14.69 21.91 -49.91
CA PHE A 10 15.36 23.00 -50.62
C PHE A 10 14.33 24.03 -51.10
N LEU A 11 14.51 25.32 -50.78
CA LEU A 11 13.66 26.39 -51.31
C LEU A 11 14.32 27.07 -52.51
N SER A 12 13.70 26.93 -53.68
CA SER A 12 14.08 27.63 -54.92
C SER A 12 13.11 28.79 -55.19
N PHE A 13 13.61 30.02 -55.31
CA PHE A 13 12.79 31.22 -55.42
C PHE A 13 13.58 32.38 -56.04
N ARG A 14 12.89 33.37 -56.61
CA ARG A 14 13.55 34.64 -56.98
C ARG A 14 13.59 35.56 -55.76
N GLY A 15 14.79 35.78 -55.24
CA GLY A 15 15.00 36.58 -54.03
C GLY A 15 14.41 37.99 -54.09
N GLU A 16 14.57 38.68 -55.21
CA GLU A 16 14.03 40.03 -55.44
C GLU A 16 12.50 40.13 -55.30
N ASP A 17 11.76 39.07 -55.65
CA ASP A 17 10.30 39.08 -55.62
C ASP A 17 9.72 38.62 -54.27
N THR A 18 10.33 37.61 -53.65
CA THR A 18 9.67 36.83 -52.57
C THR A 18 10.47 36.67 -51.27
N ARG A 19 11.77 37.04 -51.23
CA ARG A 19 12.66 36.78 -50.08
C ARG A 19 12.14 37.36 -48.76
N MET A 20 11.59 38.57 -48.81
CA MET A 20 11.17 39.34 -47.64
C MET A 20 9.65 39.27 -47.37
N ASN A 21 8.93 38.38 -48.06
CA ASN A 21 7.49 38.15 -47.87
C ASN A 21 7.21 36.65 -47.73
N PHE A 22 6.53 36.05 -48.72
CA PHE A 22 6.10 34.65 -48.73
C PHE A 22 7.22 33.66 -48.43
N THR A 23 8.42 33.84 -49.00
CA THR A 23 9.52 32.88 -48.77
C THR A 23 10.05 32.94 -47.33
N SER A 24 10.17 34.14 -46.75
CA SER A 24 10.54 34.25 -45.33
C SER A 24 9.47 33.66 -44.41
N HIS A 25 8.19 33.87 -44.70
CA HIS A 25 7.11 33.28 -43.90
C HIS A 25 7.01 31.76 -44.05
N LEU A 26 7.22 31.23 -45.25
CA LEU A 26 7.28 29.78 -45.50
C LEU A 26 8.49 29.13 -44.80
N HIS A 27 9.68 29.73 -44.90
CA HIS A 27 10.86 29.25 -44.21
C HIS A 27 10.67 29.27 -42.68
N GLU A 28 10.09 30.34 -42.12
CA GLU A 28 9.78 30.44 -40.69
C GLU A 28 8.70 29.42 -40.27
N ALA A 29 7.71 29.13 -41.13
CA ALA A 29 6.69 28.12 -40.89
C ALA A 29 7.27 26.68 -40.90
N LEU A 30 8.15 26.38 -41.86
CA LEU A 30 8.90 25.11 -41.92
C LEU A 30 9.80 24.94 -40.68
N LYS A 31 10.54 26.00 -40.32
CA LYS A 31 11.40 26.02 -39.12
C LYS A 31 10.61 25.85 -37.82
N LYS A 32 9.41 26.45 -37.70
CA LYS A 32 8.47 26.22 -36.58
C LYS A 32 7.90 24.80 -36.52
N LYS A 33 8.08 24.00 -37.57
CA LYS A 33 7.78 22.57 -37.62
C LYS A 33 9.03 21.68 -37.60
N GLU A 34 10.18 22.27 -37.27
CA GLU A 34 11.49 21.61 -37.16
C GLU A 34 11.97 20.94 -38.46
N VAL A 35 11.47 21.37 -39.63
CA VAL A 35 11.87 20.84 -40.94
C VAL A 35 13.18 21.48 -41.38
N GLU A 36 14.26 20.68 -41.50
CA GLU A 36 15.59 21.21 -41.82
C GLU A 36 15.65 21.69 -43.28
N THR A 37 15.58 23.01 -43.47
CA THR A 37 15.35 23.64 -44.77
C THR A 37 16.56 24.44 -45.23
N PHE A 38 17.07 24.16 -46.43
CA PHE A 38 18.08 24.99 -47.08
C PHE A 38 17.43 26.12 -47.88
N ILE A 39 17.94 27.34 -47.67
CA ILE A 39 17.51 28.57 -48.33
C ILE A 39 18.73 29.42 -48.68
N ASP A 40 18.83 29.84 -49.94
CA ASP A 40 19.90 30.72 -50.41
C ASP A 40 19.48 32.20 -50.34
N TYR A 41 20.14 32.95 -49.46
CA TYR A 41 19.89 34.38 -49.26
C TYR A 41 20.76 35.29 -50.14
N GLU A 42 21.74 34.77 -50.89
CA GLU A 42 22.83 35.58 -51.45
C GLU A 42 22.93 35.57 -52.98
N LEU A 43 22.37 34.57 -53.67
CA LEU A 43 22.35 34.50 -55.15
C LEU A 43 21.75 35.76 -55.81
N ARG A 44 22.47 36.33 -56.78
CA ARG A 44 22.02 37.42 -57.65
C ARG A 44 21.75 36.91 -59.07
N LYS A 45 21.00 37.69 -59.86
CA LYS A 45 20.61 37.30 -61.21
C LYS A 45 21.81 37.39 -62.16
N GLY A 46 22.36 36.25 -62.56
CA GLY A 46 23.44 36.14 -63.55
C GLY A 46 24.72 35.48 -63.04
N ASP A 47 24.79 35.12 -61.76
CA ASP A 47 25.92 34.37 -61.20
C ASP A 47 25.86 32.89 -61.66
N GLU A 48 27.03 32.26 -61.87
CA GLU A 48 27.08 30.81 -62.06
C GLU A 48 26.62 30.08 -60.80
N ILE A 49 25.78 29.05 -60.98
CA ILE A 49 25.30 28.23 -59.87
C ILE A 49 26.51 27.54 -59.22
N SER A 50 26.82 27.94 -57.98
CA SER A 50 27.98 27.40 -57.28
C SER A 50 27.87 25.88 -57.09
N PRO A 51 28.99 25.13 -57.11
CA PRO A 51 28.96 23.69 -56.82
C PRO A 51 28.32 23.36 -55.46
N ALA A 52 28.42 24.28 -54.50
CA ALA A 52 27.77 24.16 -53.19
C ALA A 52 26.23 24.20 -53.28
N LEU A 53 25.63 24.96 -54.20
CA LEU A 53 24.18 24.96 -54.41
C LEU A 53 23.71 23.67 -55.09
N ILE A 54 24.44 23.20 -56.10
CA ILE A 54 24.15 21.90 -56.76
C ILE A 54 24.19 20.79 -55.69
N GLN A 55 25.23 20.78 -54.86
CA GLN A 55 25.36 19.83 -53.76
C GLN A 55 24.27 20.01 -52.68
N ALA A 56 23.76 21.22 -52.44
CA ALA A 56 22.63 21.44 -51.53
C ALA A 56 21.32 20.86 -52.08
N ILE A 57 21.06 21.02 -53.39
CA ILE A 57 19.92 20.40 -54.08
C ILE A 57 20.04 18.87 -54.05
N GLU A 58 21.19 18.32 -54.41
CA GLU A 58 21.46 16.87 -54.38
C GLU A 58 21.37 16.28 -52.97
N ASN A 59 21.71 17.06 -51.93
CA ASN A 59 21.60 16.65 -50.52
C ASN A 59 20.23 16.96 -49.89
N SER A 60 19.24 17.43 -50.65
CA SER A 60 17.87 17.66 -50.15
C SER A 60 16.93 16.50 -50.47
N LEU A 61 15.95 16.21 -49.60
CA LEU A 61 14.90 15.21 -49.87
C LEU A 61 13.84 15.74 -50.85
N VAL A 62 13.36 16.96 -50.63
CA VAL A 62 12.33 17.64 -51.45
C VAL A 62 12.84 19.00 -51.92
N SER A 63 12.40 19.46 -53.08
CA SER A 63 12.65 20.82 -53.58
C SER A 63 11.32 21.53 -53.86
N ILE A 64 11.11 22.71 -53.27
CA ILE A 64 9.93 23.54 -53.47
C ILE A 64 10.32 24.75 -54.32
N VAL A 65 9.65 24.93 -55.46
CA VAL A 65 9.93 26.00 -56.43
C VAL A 65 8.85 27.07 -56.36
N ILE A 66 9.21 28.26 -55.87
CA ILE A 66 8.34 29.42 -55.71
C ILE A 66 8.41 30.28 -56.97
N LEU A 67 7.47 30.06 -57.88
CA LEU A 67 7.30 30.87 -59.08
C LEU A 67 6.69 32.23 -58.71
N SER A 68 7.29 33.31 -59.21
CA SER A 68 6.93 34.70 -58.90
C SER A 68 6.75 35.53 -60.18
N PRO A 69 6.09 36.70 -60.12
CA PRO A 69 5.76 37.46 -61.32
C PRO A 69 6.95 37.91 -62.13
N ASN A 70 8.09 38.25 -61.51
CA ASN A 70 9.30 38.24 -62.29
C ASN A 70 9.70 36.78 -62.50
N TYR A 71 10.43 36.15 -61.58
CA TYR A 71 11.14 34.88 -61.84
C TYR A 71 11.96 34.95 -63.15
N ALA A 72 11.38 34.57 -64.30
CA ALA A 72 11.92 34.81 -65.66
C ALA A 72 11.73 36.26 -66.21
N SER A 73 10.97 37.12 -65.53
CA SER A 73 10.65 38.56 -65.76
C SER A 73 9.30 38.88 -66.45
N SER A 74 8.21 38.94 -65.68
CA SER A 74 6.80 39.22 -66.06
C SER A 74 6.14 38.11 -66.87
N LYS A 75 4.83 37.85 -66.82
CA LYS A 75 3.75 38.20 -65.88
C LYS A 75 2.79 36.98 -65.84
N TRP A 76 1.81 36.94 -64.93
CA TRP A 76 1.13 35.66 -64.60
C TRP A 76 -0.09 35.28 -65.46
N TYR A 77 -0.03 34.07 -66.03
CA TYR A 77 -1.11 33.08 -66.13
C TYR A 77 -0.49 31.66 -66.27
N PRO A 78 -0.97 30.60 -65.57
CA PRO A 78 -0.38 29.25 -65.68
C PRO A 78 -0.35 28.69 -67.10
N SER A 79 -1.36 29.03 -67.91
CA SER A 79 -1.44 28.68 -69.33
C SER A 79 -0.35 29.35 -70.20
N GLN A 80 0.13 30.53 -69.81
CA GLN A 80 1.24 31.22 -70.49
C GLN A 80 2.60 30.62 -70.11
N VAL A 81 2.76 30.08 -68.90
CA VAL A 81 3.99 29.36 -68.52
C VAL A 81 4.07 28.00 -69.24
N ARG A 82 2.97 27.24 -69.29
CA ARG A 82 2.91 25.95 -70.04
C ARG A 82 3.16 26.13 -71.53
N LYS A 83 2.56 27.15 -72.15
CA LYS A 83 2.72 27.44 -73.59
C LYS A 83 3.96 28.28 -73.91
N GLN A 84 4.58 28.87 -72.89
CA GLN A 84 5.77 29.73 -72.97
C GLN A 84 5.61 30.91 -73.93
N THR A 85 4.44 31.55 -73.87
CA THR A 85 4.03 32.65 -74.75
C THR A 85 4.03 33.99 -74.02
N GLY A 86 4.07 35.09 -74.79
CA GLY A 86 4.02 36.44 -74.25
C GLY A 86 5.36 36.87 -73.65
N SER A 87 5.35 37.37 -72.41
CA SER A 87 6.53 37.92 -71.76
C SER A 87 7.62 36.87 -71.45
N TYR A 88 7.25 35.60 -71.24
CA TYR A 88 8.22 34.50 -71.12
C TYR A 88 8.98 34.28 -72.44
N GLU A 89 8.31 34.38 -73.59
CA GLU A 89 8.95 34.29 -74.90
C GLU A 89 9.95 35.43 -75.11
N GLN A 90 9.58 36.67 -74.73
CA GLN A 90 10.44 37.84 -74.82
C GLN A 90 11.66 37.78 -73.87
N ALA A 91 11.49 37.22 -72.67
CA ALA A 91 12.59 36.99 -71.73
C ALA A 91 13.56 35.93 -72.26
N PHE A 92 13.04 34.80 -72.78
CA PHE A 92 13.86 33.73 -73.35
C PHE A 92 14.50 34.09 -74.69
N ALA A 93 13.91 34.98 -75.48
CA ALA A 93 14.47 35.43 -76.75
C ALA A 93 15.90 36.01 -76.62
N LYS A 94 16.27 36.54 -75.45
CA LYS A 94 17.62 37.04 -75.16
C LYS A 94 18.69 35.95 -75.01
N TYR A 95 18.29 34.71 -74.77
CA TYR A 95 19.16 33.54 -74.56
C TYR A 95 19.09 32.55 -75.74
N LYS A 96 18.47 32.96 -76.85
CA LYS A 96 18.19 32.15 -78.03
C LYS A 96 19.47 31.92 -78.85
N GLY A 97 20.25 30.94 -78.40
CA GLY A 97 21.58 30.60 -78.92
C GLY A 97 22.47 29.88 -77.90
N GLU A 98 22.13 29.91 -76.61
CA GLU A 98 22.87 29.17 -75.59
C GLU A 98 22.61 27.66 -75.63
N SER A 99 23.64 26.87 -75.31
CA SER A 99 23.61 25.40 -75.37
C SER A 99 22.56 24.76 -74.45
N ASN A 100 22.21 25.42 -73.34
CA ASN A 100 21.22 24.95 -72.37
C ASN A 100 19.80 25.51 -72.61
N TYR A 101 19.61 26.39 -73.59
CA TYR A 101 18.31 27.04 -73.89
C TYR A 101 17.15 26.04 -73.96
N ASN A 102 17.32 24.96 -74.73
CA ASN A 102 16.28 23.93 -74.89
C ASN A 102 16.04 23.11 -73.60
N LYS A 103 17.05 22.92 -72.75
CA LYS A 103 16.89 22.18 -71.48
C LYS A 103 16.09 23.00 -70.47
N TRP A 104 16.40 24.29 -70.32
CA TRP A 104 15.60 25.22 -69.51
C TRP A 104 14.17 25.33 -70.02
N LYS A 105 14.01 25.32 -71.36
CA LYS A 105 12.70 25.31 -72.02
C LYS A 105 11.88 24.07 -71.64
N THR A 106 12.46 22.88 -71.65
CA THR A 106 11.76 21.64 -71.24
C THR A 106 11.43 21.65 -69.75
N ALA A 107 12.41 21.92 -68.87
CA ALA A 107 12.22 21.88 -67.43
C ALA A 107 11.12 22.83 -66.92
N LEU A 108 11.00 24.04 -67.50
CA LEU A 108 9.92 24.97 -67.13
C LEU A 108 8.54 24.49 -67.59
N ASN A 109 8.43 23.76 -68.71
CA ASN A 109 7.17 23.15 -69.12
C ASN A 109 6.78 22.01 -68.16
N GLU A 110 7.73 21.17 -67.77
CA GLU A 110 7.51 20.09 -66.79
C GLU A 110 7.03 20.65 -65.44
N ILE A 111 7.73 21.64 -64.88
CA ILE A 111 7.34 22.31 -63.62
C ILE A 111 5.95 22.94 -63.73
N ALA A 112 5.60 23.58 -64.85
CA ALA A 112 4.29 24.20 -65.03
C ALA A 112 3.12 23.21 -65.19
N ASN A 113 3.41 21.92 -65.41
CA ASN A 113 2.41 20.85 -65.46
C ASN A 113 2.31 20.04 -64.16
N LEU A 114 3.16 20.30 -63.16
CA LEU A 114 2.99 19.75 -61.82
C LEU A 114 1.74 20.33 -61.17
N VAL A 115 1.04 19.50 -60.37
CA VAL A 115 -0.03 19.99 -59.48
C VAL A 115 0.65 20.74 -58.33
N GLY A 116 0.24 21.99 -58.11
CA GLY A 116 0.80 22.85 -57.08
C GLY A 116 -0.24 23.83 -56.53
N TRP A 117 0.17 24.62 -55.55
CA TRP A 117 -0.72 25.53 -54.83
C TRP A 117 -0.82 26.90 -55.53
N GLU A 118 -2.04 27.34 -55.84
CA GLU A 118 -2.31 28.67 -56.42
C GLU A 118 -2.92 29.64 -55.38
N PRO A 119 -2.49 30.92 -55.32
CA PRO A 119 -3.02 31.88 -54.34
C PRO A 119 -4.46 32.38 -54.56
N GLN A 120 -5.16 31.93 -55.61
CA GLN A 120 -6.44 32.53 -56.00
C GLN A 120 -7.52 32.30 -54.93
N ASN A 121 -8.02 33.40 -54.35
CA ASN A 121 -9.03 33.46 -53.29
C ASN A 121 -8.64 32.84 -51.93
N ARG A 122 -7.34 32.70 -51.60
CA ARG A 122 -6.86 32.25 -50.28
C ARG A 122 -6.00 33.32 -49.61
N THR A 123 -5.99 33.37 -48.28
CA THR A 123 -5.03 34.20 -47.54
C THR A 123 -3.69 33.48 -47.41
N GLU A 124 -2.60 34.24 -47.28
CA GLU A 124 -1.25 33.69 -47.16
C GLU A 124 -1.09 32.69 -45.99
N PRO A 125 -1.62 32.94 -44.76
CA PRO A 125 -1.52 31.97 -43.67
C PRO A 125 -2.23 30.63 -43.93
N GLU A 126 -3.34 30.63 -44.68
CA GLU A 126 -4.06 29.40 -45.06
C GLU A 126 -3.22 28.58 -46.04
N LEU A 127 -2.64 29.25 -47.05
CA LEU A 127 -1.74 28.64 -48.03
C LEU A 127 -0.48 28.04 -47.36
N LEU A 128 0.12 28.75 -46.41
CA LEU A 128 1.26 28.26 -45.64
C LEU A 128 0.90 27.06 -44.76
N LYS A 129 -0.29 27.05 -44.14
CA LYS A 129 -0.78 25.92 -43.32
C LYS A 129 -1.01 24.65 -44.16
N GLU A 130 -1.41 24.80 -45.41
CA GLU A 130 -1.59 23.69 -46.36
C GLU A 130 -0.25 23.16 -46.88
N ILE A 131 0.66 24.04 -47.32
CA ILE A 131 2.01 23.65 -47.80
C ILE A 131 2.81 22.96 -46.70
N VAL A 132 2.76 23.49 -45.47
CA VAL A 132 3.42 22.91 -44.27
C VAL A 132 2.48 21.93 -43.54
N GLY A 133 1.42 21.48 -44.22
CA GLY A 133 0.42 20.53 -43.70
C GLY A 133 0.95 19.11 -43.55
N GLU A 134 0.02 18.17 -43.32
CA GLU A 134 0.38 16.78 -42.99
C GLU A 134 1.19 16.06 -44.07
N ASP A 135 1.15 16.51 -45.32
CA ASP A 135 1.82 15.84 -46.43
C ASP A 135 3.36 16.01 -46.42
N LEU A 136 3.91 17.12 -45.89
CA LEU A 136 5.35 17.21 -45.63
C LEU A 136 5.78 16.37 -44.41
N ARG A 137 4.92 16.22 -43.41
CA ARG A 137 5.17 15.35 -42.24
C ARG A 137 5.28 13.86 -42.58
N LYS A 138 4.67 13.41 -43.70
CA LYS A 138 4.79 12.03 -44.19
C LYS A 138 6.16 11.71 -44.83
N LEU A 139 6.97 12.73 -45.12
CA LEU A 139 8.22 12.60 -45.88
C LEU A 139 9.49 12.66 -45.02
N THR A 140 9.39 12.95 -43.72
CA THR A 140 10.54 13.12 -42.81
C THR A 140 10.62 11.98 -41.77
N PRO A 141 11.52 10.98 -41.94
CA PRO A 141 11.59 9.81 -41.05
C PRO A 141 12.36 10.06 -39.73
N SER A 142 12.67 11.31 -39.37
CA SER A 142 13.62 11.63 -38.30
C SER A 142 13.14 11.19 -36.89
N TYR A 143 11.86 11.36 -36.58
CA TYR A 143 11.29 11.01 -35.27
C TYR A 143 11.26 9.50 -34.96
N ARG A 144 11.18 8.63 -35.99
CA ARG A 144 11.13 7.18 -35.77
C ARG A 144 12.47 6.56 -35.37
N ASN A 145 13.59 7.28 -35.57
CA ASN A 145 14.93 6.78 -35.27
C ASN A 145 15.44 7.16 -33.87
N GLN A 146 14.83 8.14 -33.17
CA GLN A 146 15.16 8.41 -31.77
C GLN A 146 14.48 7.44 -30.79
N LEU A 147 13.33 6.89 -31.16
CA LEU A 147 12.60 5.89 -30.37
C LEU A 147 13.19 4.47 -30.48
N LYS A 148 14.05 4.21 -31.48
CA LYS A 148 14.72 2.90 -31.65
C LYS A 148 15.68 2.60 -30.50
N GLY A 149 15.21 1.82 -29.53
CA GLY A 149 15.96 1.39 -28.35
C GLY A 149 15.30 1.76 -27.02
N LEU A 150 14.16 2.46 -27.05
CA LEU A 150 13.22 2.52 -25.94
C LEU A 150 12.26 1.31 -26.05
N VAL A 151 11.81 0.78 -24.92
CA VAL A 151 11.03 -0.46 -24.81
C VAL A 151 9.88 -0.21 -23.83
N GLY A 152 8.65 -0.53 -24.22
CA GLY A 152 7.47 -0.44 -23.34
C GLY A 152 7.03 0.99 -23.01
N ILE A 153 7.23 1.93 -23.95
CA ILE A 153 6.74 3.32 -23.82
C ILE A 153 5.40 3.52 -24.54
N GLU A 154 5.01 2.57 -25.38
CA GLU A 154 3.77 2.57 -26.15
C GLU A 154 2.54 2.63 -25.22
N ASP A 155 2.42 1.69 -24.28
CA ASP A 155 1.31 1.63 -23.31
C ASP A 155 1.27 2.89 -22.40
N SER A 156 2.44 3.37 -21.99
CA SER A 156 2.56 4.61 -21.20
C SER A 156 2.12 5.86 -21.97
N CYS A 157 2.34 5.91 -23.29
CA CYS A 157 1.86 7.00 -24.13
C CYS A 157 0.33 6.98 -24.28
N GLU A 158 -0.29 5.80 -24.44
CA GLU A 158 -1.75 5.70 -24.51
C GLU A 158 -2.44 6.08 -23.19
N GLU A 159 -1.89 5.69 -22.03
CA GLU A 159 -2.36 6.18 -20.72
C GLU A 159 -2.17 7.70 -20.57
N ILE A 160 -1.01 8.24 -20.95
CA ILE A 160 -0.73 9.68 -20.85
C ILE A 160 -1.67 10.49 -21.77
N GLU A 161 -1.93 10.06 -23.01
CA GLU A 161 -2.86 10.74 -23.92
C GLU A 161 -4.32 10.69 -23.40
N SER A 162 -4.73 9.58 -22.80
CA SER A 162 -6.03 9.42 -22.11
C SER A 162 -6.18 10.37 -20.92
N VAL A 163 -5.15 10.49 -20.09
CA VAL A 163 -5.16 11.35 -18.88
C VAL A 163 -5.03 12.84 -19.21
N LEU A 164 -4.31 13.21 -20.28
CA LEU A 164 -4.02 14.60 -20.65
C LEU A 164 -5.25 15.43 -21.08
N LYS A 165 -6.40 14.80 -21.40
CA LYS A 165 -7.66 15.46 -21.78
C LYS A 165 -7.47 16.72 -22.65
N ILE A 166 -6.76 16.54 -23.77
CA ILE A 166 -6.27 17.62 -24.63
C ILE A 166 -7.44 18.53 -25.06
N GLY A 167 -7.53 19.71 -24.44
CA GLY A 167 -8.64 20.65 -24.60
C GLY A 167 -9.23 21.23 -23.29
N SER A 168 -8.87 20.69 -22.11
CA SER A 168 -9.29 21.25 -20.81
C SER A 168 -8.46 22.49 -20.40
N THR A 169 -9.06 23.38 -19.60
CA THR A 169 -8.42 24.61 -19.08
C THR A 169 -7.80 24.46 -17.67
N GLU A 170 -7.80 23.26 -17.09
CA GLU A 170 -7.22 22.98 -15.78
C GLU A 170 -5.76 22.50 -15.89
N VAL A 171 -4.93 22.89 -14.93
CA VAL A 171 -3.51 22.47 -14.89
C VAL A 171 -3.43 21.05 -14.32
N ILE A 172 -2.97 20.11 -15.15
CA ILE A 172 -2.74 18.71 -14.75
C ILE A 172 -1.23 18.49 -14.57
N THR A 173 -0.81 18.06 -13.38
CA THR A 173 0.57 17.65 -13.09
C THR A 173 0.66 16.12 -13.23
N ILE A 174 1.58 15.63 -14.06
CA ILE A 174 1.84 14.19 -14.25
C ILE A 174 3.28 13.88 -13.82
N GLY A 175 3.44 12.88 -12.97
CA GLY A 175 4.75 12.33 -12.58
C GLY A 175 5.01 10.99 -13.27
N ILE A 176 6.15 10.84 -13.93
CA ILE A 176 6.56 9.61 -14.63
C ILE A 176 7.58 8.86 -13.75
N TRP A 177 7.42 7.54 -13.61
CA TRP A 177 8.21 6.70 -12.71
C TRP A 177 9.23 5.83 -13.47
N GLY A 178 10.51 5.91 -13.08
CA GLY A 178 11.60 5.09 -13.63
C GLY A 178 12.87 5.90 -13.96
N ILE A 179 14.03 5.24 -14.06
CA ILE A 179 15.30 5.89 -14.42
C ILE A 179 15.90 5.31 -15.72
N PRO A 180 15.38 5.70 -16.91
CA PRO A 180 15.99 5.33 -18.20
C PRO A 180 17.48 5.69 -18.31
N LEU A 181 17.90 6.76 -17.63
CA LEU A 181 19.29 7.19 -17.53
C LEU A 181 20.20 6.13 -16.86
N ALA A 182 19.72 5.42 -15.84
CA ALA A 182 20.51 4.40 -15.15
C ALA A 182 20.76 3.19 -16.07
N LEU A 183 19.72 2.73 -16.76
CA LEU A 183 19.80 1.67 -17.77
C LEU A 183 20.75 2.08 -18.93
N LYS A 184 20.70 3.34 -19.38
CA LYS A 184 21.60 3.87 -20.41
C LYS A 184 23.07 3.88 -19.97
N VAL A 185 23.35 4.35 -18.76
CA VAL A 185 24.73 4.45 -18.24
C VAL A 185 25.31 3.06 -17.93
N LEU A 186 24.57 2.22 -17.20
CA LEU A 186 25.02 0.87 -16.84
C LEU A 186 25.09 -0.06 -18.06
N GLY A 187 24.08 0.01 -18.94
CA GLY A 187 24.07 -0.72 -20.21
C GLY A 187 25.25 -0.33 -21.10
N ALA A 188 25.65 0.94 -21.13
CA ALA A 188 26.83 1.38 -21.89
C ALA A 188 28.16 0.86 -21.30
N SER A 189 28.31 0.80 -19.98
CA SER A 189 29.55 0.30 -19.35
C SER A 189 29.71 -1.22 -19.43
N LEU A 190 28.61 -1.97 -19.41
CA LEU A 190 28.60 -3.44 -19.39
C LEU A 190 28.48 -4.09 -20.79
N ARG A 191 28.15 -3.32 -21.83
CA ARG A 191 28.00 -3.81 -23.20
C ARG A 191 29.24 -4.57 -23.68
N ARG A 192 29.06 -5.83 -24.10
CA ARG A 192 30.13 -6.74 -24.60
C ARG A 192 31.24 -7.05 -23.57
N ARG A 193 30.94 -6.98 -22.27
CA ARG A 193 31.80 -7.50 -21.20
C ARG A 193 31.44 -8.96 -20.86
N SER A 194 32.38 -9.71 -20.28
CA SER A 194 32.12 -11.07 -19.76
C SER A 194 31.27 -11.03 -18.48
N GLU A 195 30.59 -12.14 -18.19
CA GLU A 195 29.76 -12.34 -17.00
C GLU A 195 30.51 -12.02 -15.69
N GLU A 196 31.77 -12.47 -15.58
CA GLU A 196 32.66 -12.17 -14.45
C GLU A 196 32.83 -10.65 -14.20
N VAL A 197 32.87 -9.85 -15.28
CA VAL A 197 32.96 -8.38 -15.22
C VAL A 197 31.60 -7.77 -14.89
N TRP A 198 30.49 -8.37 -15.33
CA TRP A 198 29.14 -7.94 -14.92
C TRP A 198 28.94 -8.15 -13.42
N GLU A 199 29.26 -9.32 -12.89
CA GLU A 199 29.21 -9.58 -11.44
C GLU A 199 30.15 -8.65 -10.66
N SER A 200 31.35 -8.40 -11.18
CA SER A 200 32.34 -7.53 -10.52
C SER A 200 31.86 -6.09 -10.45
N GLU A 201 31.33 -5.54 -11.55
CA GLU A 201 30.74 -4.20 -11.56
C GLU A 201 29.42 -4.16 -10.76
N LEU A 202 28.62 -5.23 -10.69
CA LEU A 202 27.45 -5.31 -9.80
C LEU A 202 27.86 -5.25 -8.33
N ARG A 203 28.84 -6.07 -7.91
CA ARG A 203 29.44 -6.06 -6.55
C ARG A 203 30.08 -4.70 -6.20
N LYS A 204 30.53 -3.95 -7.20
CA LYS A 204 31.07 -2.59 -7.06
C LYS A 204 29.97 -1.54 -6.98
N LEU A 205 28.92 -1.62 -7.80
CA LEU A 205 27.76 -0.71 -7.77
C LEU A 205 26.94 -0.83 -6.49
N GLN A 206 26.94 -2.01 -5.86
CA GLN A 206 26.41 -2.24 -4.51
C GLN A 206 27.19 -1.50 -3.40
N LYS A 207 28.39 -0.98 -3.69
CA LYS A 207 29.29 -0.33 -2.72
C LYS A 207 29.66 1.12 -3.08
N ILE A 208 29.71 1.45 -4.37
CA ILE A 208 30.15 2.74 -4.91
C ILE A 208 29.19 3.11 -6.06
N PRO A 209 28.44 4.22 -5.97
CA PRO A 209 27.52 4.62 -7.03
C PRO A 209 28.24 5.01 -8.31
N ASN A 210 27.53 4.93 -9.43
CA ASN A 210 27.98 5.57 -10.65
C ASN A 210 27.82 7.10 -10.56
N MET A 211 28.95 7.81 -10.49
CA MET A 211 28.97 9.28 -10.33
C MET A 211 28.26 10.05 -11.44
N GLN A 212 28.09 9.50 -12.64
CA GLN A 212 27.33 10.18 -13.71
C GLN A 212 25.82 10.18 -13.43
N ILE A 213 25.29 9.06 -12.92
CA ILE A 213 23.91 8.97 -12.46
C ILE A 213 23.73 9.86 -11.22
N HIS A 214 24.64 9.75 -10.25
CA HIS A 214 24.59 10.54 -9.01
C HIS A 214 24.60 12.06 -9.28
N ASN A 215 25.50 12.57 -10.13
CA ASN A 215 25.58 14.01 -10.41
C ASN A 215 24.31 14.58 -11.07
N ILE A 216 23.65 13.81 -11.93
CA ILE A 216 22.40 14.25 -12.58
C ILE A 216 21.23 14.20 -11.58
N LEU A 217 21.17 13.18 -10.73
CA LEU A 217 20.20 13.11 -9.64
C LEU A 217 20.44 14.22 -8.59
N LYS A 218 21.69 14.58 -8.30
CA LYS A 218 22.07 15.62 -7.35
C LYS A 218 21.50 17.00 -7.71
N LEU A 219 21.40 17.33 -9.01
CA LEU A 219 20.76 18.57 -9.46
C LEU A 219 19.27 18.65 -9.06
N SER A 220 18.59 17.51 -8.88
CA SER A 220 17.22 17.45 -8.35
C SER A 220 17.15 17.61 -6.83
N TYR A 221 18.29 17.47 -6.14
CA TYR A 221 18.44 17.62 -4.69
C TYR A 221 18.95 19.00 -4.27
N ASP A 222 19.75 19.70 -5.06
CA ASP A 222 20.34 21.01 -4.68
C ASP A 222 19.26 22.10 -4.41
N GLY A 223 17.98 21.85 -4.73
CA GLY A 223 16.82 22.64 -4.36
C GLY A 223 15.96 22.09 -3.19
N LEU A 224 16.43 21.09 -2.45
CA LEU A 224 15.75 20.48 -1.29
C LEU A 224 16.44 20.88 0.03
N ASP A 225 15.64 21.03 1.08
CA ASP A 225 16.11 21.41 2.42
C ASP A 225 16.73 20.22 3.18
N ARG A 226 17.63 20.50 4.15
CA ARG A 226 18.31 19.50 5.00
C ARG A 226 17.35 18.58 5.75
N SER A 227 16.14 19.05 6.04
CA SER A 227 15.04 18.25 6.59
C SER A 227 14.76 16.97 5.80
N PHE A 228 15.05 16.96 4.49
CA PHE A 228 14.91 15.79 3.66
C PHE A 228 15.82 14.62 4.08
N LEU A 229 17.07 14.89 4.48
CA LEU A 229 18.01 13.84 4.89
C LEU A 229 17.52 13.12 6.16
N ASP A 230 16.87 13.84 7.07
CA ASP A 230 16.24 13.25 8.25
C ASP A 230 15.08 12.31 7.83
N ILE A 231 14.26 12.70 6.85
CA ILE A 231 13.18 11.84 6.30
C ILE A 231 13.77 10.59 5.61
N ALA A 232 14.74 10.77 4.72
CA ALA A 232 15.31 9.72 3.90
C ALA A 232 16.04 8.64 4.72
N CYS A 233 16.81 9.06 5.71
CA CYS A 233 17.70 8.21 6.49
C CYS A 233 17.08 7.74 7.81
N LEU A 234 16.28 8.58 8.48
CA LEU A 234 15.89 8.35 9.89
C LEU A 234 14.39 8.09 10.10
N LEU A 235 13.51 8.71 9.31
CA LEU A 235 12.05 8.74 9.56
C LEU A 235 11.24 7.91 8.55
N LYS A 236 11.88 6.92 7.88
CA LYS A 236 11.22 6.06 6.89
C LYS A 236 10.03 5.30 7.47
N GLY A 237 8.87 5.41 6.82
CA GLY A 237 7.65 4.66 7.18
C GLY A 237 6.90 5.20 8.40
N GLU A 238 7.36 6.31 8.98
CA GLU A 238 6.75 6.92 10.16
C GLU A 238 5.57 7.84 9.78
N ARG A 239 4.66 8.12 10.73
CA ARG A 239 3.41 8.86 10.44
C ARG A 239 3.66 10.35 10.13
N ARG A 240 2.99 10.88 9.09
CA ARG A 240 3.12 12.29 8.63
C ARG A 240 3.07 13.30 9.78
N ASP A 241 2.03 13.29 10.61
CA ASP A 241 1.85 14.27 11.71
C ASP A 241 3.00 14.25 12.74
N TRP A 242 3.59 13.07 12.96
CA TRP A 242 4.70 12.87 13.88
C TRP A 242 6.02 13.37 13.28
N VAL A 243 6.27 13.04 12.01
CA VAL A 243 7.40 13.57 11.22
C VAL A 243 7.33 15.11 11.14
N THR A 244 6.15 15.66 10.83
CA THR A 244 5.89 17.11 10.82
C THR A 244 6.26 17.75 12.17
N SER A 245 5.76 17.19 13.27
CA SER A 245 6.03 17.71 14.63
C SER A 245 7.52 17.70 15.00
N LEU A 246 8.28 16.68 14.57
CA LEU A 246 9.71 16.58 14.83
C LEU A 246 10.51 17.58 14.00
N LEU A 247 10.21 17.70 12.72
CA LEU A 247 10.89 18.61 11.80
C LEU A 247 10.60 20.09 12.13
N GLU A 248 9.36 20.43 12.51
CA GLU A 248 9.01 21.76 13.03
C GLU A 248 9.83 22.13 14.28
N ALA A 249 10.04 21.19 15.21
CA ALA A 249 10.87 21.42 16.38
C ALA A 249 12.37 21.55 16.04
N CYS A 250 12.80 21.04 14.89
CA CYS A 250 14.14 21.29 14.34
C CYS A 250 14.27 22.67 13.66
N GLY A 251 13.16 23.42 13.52
CA GLY A 251 13.10 24.72 12.85
C GLY A 251 12.74 24.65 11.36
N PHE A 252 12.33 23.48 10.85
CA PHE A 252 11.97 23.30 9.44
C PHE A 252 10.48 23.54 9.16
N PHE A 253 10.16 24.05 7.96
CA PHE A 253 8.78 24.24 7.50
C PHE A 253 8.18 22.92 6.98
N ALA A 254 8.02 21.97 7.89
CA ALA A 254 7.81 20.56 7.58
C ALA A 254 6.58 20.26 6.71
N VAL A 255 5.47 20.99 6.88
CA VAL A 255 4.25 20.79 6.07
C VAL A 255 4.55 21.02 4.58
N SER A 256 5.11 22.18 4.24
CA SER A 256 5.47 22.53 2.86
C SER A 256 6.62 21.67 2.33
N GLY A 257 7.62 21.37 3.18
CA GLY A 257 8.71 20.46 2.81
C GLY A 257 8.23 19.06 2.44
N ILE A 258 7.31 18.47 3.20
CA ILE A 258 6.73 17.15 2.92
C ILE A 258 5.89 17.17 1.63
N GLU A 259 5.16 18.24 1.35
CA GLU A 259 4.37 18.36 0.11
C GLU A 259 5.26 18.42 -1.14
N VAL A 260 6.30 19.26 -1.12
CA VAL A 260 7.31 19.33 -2.20
C VAL A 260 8.02 17.99 -2.43
N LEU A 261 8.11 17.12 -1.42
CA LEU A 261 8.68 15.78 -1.53
C LEU A 261 7.70 14.75 -2.09
N LEU A 262 6.41 14.84 -1.75
CA LEU A 262 5.35 14.02 -2.35
C LEU A 262 5.27 14.27 -3.86
N ASP A 263 5.40 15.53 -4.30
CA ASP A 263 5.44 15.93 -5.71
C ASP A 263 6.67 15.42 -6.48
N LYS A 264 7.69 14.87 -5.80
CA LYS A 264 9.01 14.50 -6.37
C LYS A 264 9.37 13.00 -6.29
N ALA A 265 8.44 12.16 -5.82
CA ALA A 265 8.44 10.70 -5.90
C ALA A 265 9.58 9.91 -5.19
N LEU A 266 9.51 8.57 -5.24
CA LEU A 266 10.28 7.63 -4.41
C LEU A 266 11.81 7.68 -4.55
N MET A 267 12.35 8.15 -5.68
CA MET A 267 13.79 8.12 -5.97
C MET A 267 14.63 8.93 -4.99
N ILE A 268 14.07 9.99 -4.42
CA ILE A 268 14.83 10.91 -3.56
C ILE A 268 15.35 10.18 -2.31
N GLN A 269 14.68 9.13 -1.79
CA GLN A 269 15.16 8.43 -0.59
C GLN A 269 16.56 7.83 -0.78
N GLN A 270 16.77 7.08 -1.85
CA GLN A 270 18.09 6.48 -2.13
C GLN A 270 19.14 7.58 -2.37
N MET A 271 18.74 8.69 -3.01
CA MET A 271 19.62 9.85 -3.21
C MET A 271 20.02 10.51 -1.89
N GLY A 272 19.09 10.73 -0.95
CA GLY A 272 19.38 11.32 0.36
C GLY A 272 20.32 10.45 1.22
N GLN A 273 20.09 9.13 1.20
CA GLN A 273 20.98 8.16 1.82
C GLN A 273 22.38 8.18 1.19
N GLU A 274 22.46 8.27 -0.15
CA GLU A 274 23.76 8.37 -0.82
C GLU A 274 24.48 9.68 -0.53
N ILE A 275 23.76 10.80 -0.44
CA ILE A 275 24.36 12.11 -0.11
C ILE A 275 25.08 12.05 1.24
N VAL A 276 24.45 11.48 2.28
CA VAL A 276 25.10 11.32 3.58
C VAL A 276 26.29 10.36 3.50
N HIS A 277 26.20 9.28 2.73
CA HIS A 277 27.33 8.37 2.53
C HIS A 277 28.54 9.05 1.86
N GLN A 278 28.29 10.01 0.95
CA GLN A 278 29.33 10.81 0.28
C GLN A 278 29.88 11.96 1.14
N GLU A 279 29.25 12.35 2.25
CA GLU A 279 29.79 13.39 3.17
C GLU A 279 31.18 13.00 3.69
N SER A 280 31.36 11.72 4.01
CA SER A 280 32.65 11.15 4.39
C SER A 280 32.72 9.65 4.12
N ILE A 281 33.27 9.29 2.96
CA ILE A 281 33.50 7.88 2.56
C ILE A 281 34.59 7.22 3.44
N LYS A 282 35.54 8.00 3.97
CA LYS A 282 36.74 7.49 4.67
C LYS A 282 36.64 7.52 6.20
N ASP A 283 35.79 8.37 6.74
CA ASP A 283 35.62 8.56 8.19
C ASP A 283 34.12 8.57 8.49
N LEU A 284 33.57 7.39 8.77
CA LEU A 284 32.17 7.18 9.12
C LEU A 284 31.73 8.06 10.30
N GLY A 285 32.65 8.40 11.21
CA GLY A 285 32.37 9.24 12.38
C GLY A 285 31.98 10.68 12.04
N ARG A 286 32.17 11.11 10.79
CA ARG A 286 31.82 12.45 10.27
C ARG A 286 30.56 12.47 9.39
N GLN A 287 29.90 11.32 9.18
CA GLN A 287 28.63 11.30 8.45
C GLN A 287 27.52 11.85 9.36
N SER A 288 26.72 12.77 8.83
CA SER A 288 25.77 13.52 9.63
C SER A 288 24.53 12.71 10.04
N ARG A 289 24.26 11.59 9.36
CA ARG A 289 23.29 10.57 9.79
C ARG A 289 23.96 9.20 9.74
N LEU A 290 23.76 8.40 10.79
CA LEU A 290 24.24 7.03 10.91
C LEU A 290 23.04 6.10 11.05
N TRP A 291 22.76 5.27 10.03
CA TRP A 291 21.59 4.36 10.02
C TRP A 291 21.90 2.94 9.52
N LYS A 292 23.01 2.73 8.81
CA LYS A 292 23.47 1.39 8.41
C LYS A 292 24.09 0.70 9.62
N HIS A 293 23.60 -0.49 9.96
CA HIS A 293 23.93 -1.17 11.22
C HIS A 293 25.44 -1.31 11.46
N ASP A 294 26.19 -1.87 10.49
CA ASP A 294 27.62 -2.13 10.63
C ASP A 294 28.43 -0.83 10.83
N GLU A 295 28.09 0.21 10.06
CA GLU A 295 28.73 1.53 10.13
C GLU A 295 28.47 2.21 11.51
N VAL A 296 27.22 2.13 12.01
CA VAL A 296 26.84 2.63 13.34
C VAL A 296 27.59 1.88 14.44
N CYS A 297 27.64 0.54 14.37
CA CYS A 297 28.35 -0.29 15.33
C CYS A 297 29.85 0.02 15.36
N GLU A 298 30.50 0.20 14.21
CA GLU A 298 31.92 0.59 14.17
C GLU A 298 32.16 1.97 14.82
N VAL A 299 31.36 2.97 14.45
CA VAL A 299 31.51 4.34 14.98
C VAL A 299 31.33 4.40 16.50
N LEU A 300 30.34 3.66 17.02
CA LEU A 300 30.04 3.60 18.46
C LEU A 300 31.08 2.78 19.24
N LYS A 301 31.43 1.56 18.76
CA LYS A 301 32.39 0.65 19.42
C LYS A 301 33.78 1.25 19.54
N TYR A 302 34.25 1.93 18.49
CA TYR A 302 35.58 2.55 18.46
C TYR A 302 35.57 4.04 18.82
N ASN A 303 34.42 4.58 19.28
CA ASN A 303 34.29 5.95 19.78
C ASN A 303 34.83 7.01 18.78
N LYS A 304 34.49 6.82 17.50
CA LYS A 304 34.92 7.64 16.35
C LYS A 304 34.00 8.83 16.06
N GLY A 305 32.78 8.84 16.61
CA GLY A 305 31.77 9.85 16.30
C GLY A 305 32.21 11.28 16.63
N THR A 306 31.99 12.20 15.69
CA THR A 306 32.32 13.62 15.82
C THR A 306 31.07 14.47 16.05
N ASP A 307 31.25 15.78 16.23
CA ASP A 307 30.16 16.74 16.26
C ASP A 307 29.48 16.95 14.89
N ASP A 308 29.97 16.37 13.79
CA ASP A 308 29.24 16.35 12.51
C ASP A 308 27.96 15.48 12.59
N VAL A 309 27.90 14.50 13.51
CA VAL A 309 26.78 13.56 13.65
C VAL A 309 25.53 14.25 14.22
N GLU A 310 24.45 14.28 13.43
CA GLU A 310 23.14 14.82 13.79
C GLU A 310 22.08 13.75 14.10
N GLY A 311 22.25 12.50 13.65
CA GLY A 311 21.24 11.45 13.86
C GLY A 311 21.80 10.04 13.85
N ILE A 312 21.29 9.18 14.74
CA ILE A 312 21.78 7.81 14.94
C ILE A 312 20.58 6.85 15.06
N ILE A 313 20.58 5.79 14.25
CA ILE A 313 19.69 4.63 14.39
C ILE A 313 20.54 3.37 14.59
N LEU A 314 20.28 2.66 15.67
CA LEU A 314 20.85 1.34 15.95
C LEU A 314 19.72 0.33 16.14
N ASN A 315 19.62 -0.64 15.24
CA ASN A 315 18.77 -1.81 15.44
C ASN A 315 19.52 -2.84 16.28
N LEU A 316 19.01 -3.17 17.46
CA LEU A 316 19.60 -4.14 18.39
C LEU A 316 19.44 -5.59 17.89
N ASP A 317 18.38 -5.90 17.14
CA ASP A 317 18.14 -7.27 16.61
C ASP A 317 19.17 -7.69 15.54
N ALA A 318 19.89 -6.71 14.98
CA ALA A 318 20.93 -6.95 13.97
C ALA A 318 22.33 -7.14 14.57
N LEU A 319 22.51 -6.96 15.89
CA LEU A 319 23.80 -7.13 16.55
C LEU A 319 24.36 -8.55 16.33
N THR A 320 25.68 -8.62 16.13
CA THR A 320 26.44 -9.86 15.94
C THR A 320 27.37 -10.18 17.11
N GLU A 321 27.54 -9.23 18.04
CA GLU A 321 28.32 -9.32 19.27
C GLU A 321 27.80 -8.29 20.30
N ASP A 322 28.19 -8.43 21.57
CA ASP A 322 27.88 -7.46 22.62
C ASP A 322 28.59 -6.11 22.39
N LEU A 323 27.85 -5.00 22.51
CA LEU A 323 28.34 -3.65 22.21
C LEU A 323 28.60 -2.85 23.49
N CYS A 324 29.86 -2.84 23.93
CA CYS A 324 30.32 -2.02 25.06
C CYS A 324 30.66 -0.59 24.61
N LEU A 325 29.98 0.42 25.16
CA LEU A 325 30.22 1.83 24.88
C LEU A 325 31.01 2.51 26.01
N SER A 326 31.92 3.41 25.64
CA SER A 326 32.58 4.30 26.61
C SER A 326 31.62 5.42 27.03
N SER A 327 31.75 5.91 28.26
CA SER A 327 30.80 6.86 28.85
C SER A 327 30.79 8.24 28.17
N ASP A 328 31.81 8.55 27.37
CA ASP A 328 31.93 9.76 26.56
C ASP A 328 31.53 9.58 25.08
N THR A 329 31.24 8.36 24.59
CA THR A 329 30.94 8.10 23.16
C THR A 329 29.83 9.01 22.64
N LEU A 330 28.68 9.07 23.32
CA LEU A 330 27.57 9.96 22.93
C LEU A 330 27.82 11.43 23.27
N ALA A 331 28.78 11.74 24.14
CA ALA A 331 29.11 13.11 24.53
C ALA A 331 29.97 13.84 23.49
N LYS A 332 30.73 13.10 22.64
CA LYS A 332 31.47 13.69 21.51
C LYS A 332 30.54 14.14 20.37
N MET A 333 29.41 13.46 20.19
CA MET A 333 28.43 13.73 19.14
C MET A 333 27.42 14.81 19.60
N ALA A 334 27.94 16.01 19.89
CA ALA A 334 27.21 17.08 20.57
C ALA A 334 26.07 17.71 19.74
N ASN A 335 25.96 17.40 18.45
CA ASN A 335 24.92 17.92 17.55
C ASN A 335 23.75 16.95 17.30
N VAL A 336 23.74 15.76 17.92
CA VAL A 336 22.68 14.75 17.71
C VAL A 336 21.30 15.30 18.07
N ARG A 337 20.39 15.29 17.10
CA ARG A 337 18.96 15.63 17.21
C ARG A 337 18.06 14.39 17.29
N PHE A 338 18.50 13.26 16.73
CA PHE A 338 17.75 12.00 16.73
C PHE A 338 18.61 10.85 17.26
N LEU A 339 18.16 10.18 18.31
CA LEU A 339 18.76 8.94 18.79
C LEU A 339 17.68 7.85 18.87
N LYS A 340 17.79 6.81 18.05
CA LYS A 340 16.85 5.67 17.98
C LYS A 340 17.63 4.36 18.14
N ILE A 341 17.91 3.98 19.38
CA ILE A 341 18.42 2.65 19.73
C ILE A 341 17.19 1.79 19.99
N HIS A 342 16.93 0.81 19.12
CA HIS A 342 15.64 0.12 19.13
C HIS A 342 15.69 -1.37 18.80
N LYS A 343 14.64 -2.06 19.23
CA LYS A 343 14.28 -3.43 18.88
C LYS A 343 13.13 -3.43 17.86
N VAL A 344 13.01 -4.49 17.08
CA VAL A 344 11.89 -4.78 16.17
C VAL A 344 11.10 -5.99 16.67
N ARG A 345 11.78 -7.03 17.15
CA ARG A 345 11.19 -8.28 17.65
C ARG A 345 11.10 -8.29 19.17
N TYR A 346 9.97 -7.82 19.70
CA TYR A 346 9.78 -7.71 21.16
C TYR A 346 9.86 -9.05 21.92
N TRP A 347 9.52 -10.18 21.28
CA TRP A 347 9.41 -11.49 21.92
C TRP A 347 10.68 -12.36 21.87
N ASP A 348 11.63 -12.06 20.98
CA ASP A 348 12.88 -12.81 20.87
C ASP A 348 13.82 -12.38 22.03
N GLU A 349 14.61 -13.29 22.60
CA GLU A 349 15.60 -12.88 23.62
C GLU A 349 16.69 -11.99 23.02
N TYR A 350 17.35 -11.17 23.85
CA TYR A 350 18.53 -10.41 23.41
C TYR A 350 19.65 -11.39 23.06
N LYS A 351 19.90 -11.60 21.76
CA LYS A 351 21.07 -12.36 21.31
C LYS A 351 22.37 -11.70 21.78
N PHE A 352 22.39 -10.37 21.80
CA PHE A 352 23.47 -9.51 22.28
C PHE A 352 22.92 -8.23 22.91
N ASN A 353 23.72 -7.60 23.78
CA ASN A 353 23.33 -6.46 24.61
C ASN A 353 24.22 -5.24 24.36
N LEU A 354 23.73 -4.06 24.76
CA LEU A 354 24.47 -2.79 24.77
C LEU A 354 24.80 -2.39 26.21
N TYR A 355 26.08 -2.25 26.53
CA TYR A 355 26.55 -1.94 27.89
C TYR A 355 27.20 -0.57 28.00
N LEU A 356 26.94 0.10 29.12
CA LEU A 356 27.58 1.36 29.54
C LEU A 356 28.29 1.14 30.89
N PRO A 357 29.41 0.37 30.94
CA PRO A 357 30.04 -0.07 32.19
C PRO A 357 30.60 1.06 33.05
N HIS A 358 30.77 2.26 32.48
CA HIS A 358 31.23 3.47 33.17
C HIS A 358 30.16 4.58 33.21
N GLY A 359 28.88 4.21 33.04
CA GLY A 359 27.76 5.15 32.96
C GLY A 359 27.72 5.94 31.66
N LEU A 360 26.97 7.05 31.66
CA LEU A 360 26.78 7.94 30.53
C LEU A 360 27.03 9.40 30.95
N LYS A 361 28.04 10.04 30.36
CA LYS A 361 28.53 11.37 30.77
C LYS A 361 27.52 12.50 30.49
N SER A 362 26.91 12.48 29.31
CA SER A 362 25.89 13.43 28.87
C SER A 362 25.22 12.92 27.58
N LEU A 363 24.07 13.51 27.24
CA LEU A 363 23.47 13.45 25.92
C LEU A 363 23.44 14.85 25.30
N SER A 364 23.31 14.93 23.98
CA SER A 364 23.14 16.19 23.26
C SER A 364 21.91 16.96 23.76
N ASN A 365 22.08 18.23 24.08
CA ASN A 365 20.96 19.14 24.41
C ASN A 365 20.16 19.57 23.16
N LYS A 366 20.59 19.17 21.96
CA LYS A 366 19.86 19.38 20.71
C LYS A 366 18.88 18.24 20.39
N LEU A 367 18.80 17.20 21.23
CA LEU A 367 17.87 16.08 21.03
C LEU A 367 16.41 16.56 20.88
N ARG A 368 15.75 16.05 19.84
CA ARG A 368 14.32 16.19 19.54
C ARG A 368 13.58 14.88 19.73
N TYR A 369 14.26 13.76 19.43
CA TYR A 369 13.74 12.42 19.60
C TYR A 369 14.77 11.54 20.29
N LEU A 370 14.34 10.89 21.37
CA LEU A 370 15.11 9.88 22.09
C LEU A 370 14.26 8.62 22.21
N ARG A 371 14.60 7.58 21.44
CA ARG A 371 14.16 6.20 21.68
C ARG A 371 15.36 5.37 22.13
N TRP A 372 15.22 4.72 23.28
CA TRP A 372 16.21 3.77 23.78
C TRP A 372 15.54 2.54 24.39
N ASP A 373 15.51 1.46 23.61
CA ASP A 373 15.10 0.14 24.06
C ASP A 373 16.31 -0.57 24.70
N GLY A 374 16.15 -1.27 25.82
CA GLY A 374 17.27 -1.93 26.50
C GLY A 374 18.19 -0.98 27.28
N PHE A 375 17.71 0.19 27.69
CA PHE A 375 18.55 1.18 28.39
C PHE A 375 19.06 0.62 29.74
N CYS A 376 20.39 0.55 29.91
CA CYS A 376 21.02 -0.27 30.94
C CYS A 376 21.42 0.47 32.23
N LEU A 377 21.09 1.76 32.38
CA LEU A 377 21.34 2.55 33.59
C LEU A 377 20.06 2.75 34.41
N GLU A 378 20.18 2.99 35.72
CA GLU A 378 19.03 3.19 36.61
C GLU A 378 18.31 4.54 36.42
N SER A 379 18.97 5.49 35.76
CA SER A 379 18.47 6.82 35.41
C SER A 379 19.23 7.40 34.22
N LEU A 380 18.68 8.45 33.58
CA LEU A 380 19.43 9.27 32.62
C LEU A 380 20.48 10.11 33.35
N SER A 381 21.52 10.51 32.60
CA SER A 381 22.63 11.31 33.12
C SER A 381 22.16 12.59 33.83
N SER A 382 22.80 12.98 34.93
CA SER A 382 22.50 14.23 35.65
C SER A 382 22.71 15.50 34.80
N ASN A 383 23.48 15.40 33.71
CA ASN A 383 23.67 16.47 32.72
C ASN A 383 22.63 16.45 31.59
N PHE A 384 21.57 15.63 31.69
CA PHE A 384 20.52 15.56 30.68
C PHE A 384 19.70 16.86 30.64
N CYS A 385 19.42 17.35 29.43
CA CYS A 385 18.59 18.52 29.20
C CYS A 385 17.50 18.19 28.17
N ALA A 386 16.25 18.35 28.57
CA ALA A 386 15.07 17.99 27.78
C ALA A 386 14.36 19.18 27.10
N GLU A 387 14.92 20.40 27.18
CA GLU A 387 14.32 21.66 26.70
C GLU A 387 13.79 21.57 25.26
N GLN A 388 14.56 20.92 24.38
CA GLN A 388 14.28 20.79 22.96
C GLN A 388 13.59 19.45 22.59
N LEU A 389 13.41 18.54 23.55
CA LEU A 389 12.90 17.20 23.32
C LEU A 389 11.40 17.23 23.00
N VAL A 390 11.00 16.54 21.93
CA VAL A 390 9.61 16.43 21.47
C VAL A 390 9.00 15.09 21.86
N GLU A 391 9.77 14.01 21.75
CA GLU A 391 9.33 12.68 22.14
C GLU A 391 10.43 11.90 22.87
N LEU A 392 10.05 11.38 24.04
CA LEU A 392 10.82 10.43 24.83
C LEU A 392 10.18 9.04 24.73
N HIS A 393 10.97 8.05 24.37
CA HIS A 393 10.62 6.63 24.44
C HIS A 393 11.75 5.86 25.13
N ILE A 394 11.50 5.27 26.29
CA ILE A 394 12.42 4.32 26.92
C ILE A 394 11.67 3.00 27.09
N SER A 395 12.31 1.90 26.69
CA SER A 395 11.70 0.57 26.86
C SER A 395 12.67 -0.50 27.35
N LEU A 396 12.13 -1.61 27.87
CA LEU A 396 12.88 -2.82 28.25
C LEU A 396 14.07 -2.52 29.18
N SER A 397 13.83 -1.75 30.24
CA SER A 397 14.90 -1.10 31.01
C SER A 397 14.70 -1.15 32.52
N LYS A 398 15.82 -1.15 33.26
CA LYS A 398 15.88 -1.14 34.74
C LYS A 398 15.87 0.27 35.34
N VAL A 399 15.36 1.25 34.59
CA VAL A 399 15.22 2.63 35.08
C VAL A 399 14.26 2.68 36.26
N LYS A 400 14.76 3.18 37.39
CA LYS A 400 13.98 3.43 38.61
C LYS A 400 13.40 4.84 38.63
N ARG A 401 14.12 5.81 38.03
CA ARG A 401 13.78 7.23 37.90
C ARG A 401 14.31 7.77 36.58
N LEU A 402 13.52 8.56 35.84
CA LEU A 402 13.98 9.10 34.56
C LEU A 402 15.17 10.07 34.71
N TRP A 403 15.04 11.07 35.56
CA TRP A 403 16.06 12.08 35.87
C TRP A 403 15.76 12.72 37.23
N ASP A 404 16.76 13.30 37.87
CA ASP A 404 16.60 14.09 39.08
C ASP A 404 16.36 15.57 38.76
N GLY A 405 15.58 16.25 39.62
CA GLY A 405 15.31 17.69 39.50
C GLY A 405 14.23 18.07 38.48
N VAL A 406 14.01 19.38 38.32
CA VAL A 406 13.04 19.95 37.38
C VAL A 406 13.71 20.23 36.04
N GLN A 407 13.09 19.75 34.95
CA GLN A 407 13.54 19.97 33.58
C GLN A 407 12.67 21.02 32.88
N ASP A 408 13.24 21.76 31.93
CA ASP A 408 12.41 22.43 30.91
C ASP A 408 11.91 21.35 29.93
N LEU A 409 10.59 21.28 29.78
CA LEU A 409 9.90 20.31 28.93
C LEU A 409 8.98 21.01 27.93
N SER A 410 9.25 22.29 27.64
CA SER A 410 8.37 23.19 26.88
C SER A 410 8.07 22.75 25.44
N ASN A 411 8.87 21.84 24.87
CA ASN A 411 8.66 21.26 23.54
C ASN A 411 8.13 19.81 23.54
N LEU A 412 8.04 19.17 24.71
CA LEU A 412 7.68 17.76 24.83
C LEU A 412 6.21 17.53 24.48
N LYS A 413 5.94 16.72 23.46
CA LYS A 413 4.59 16.31 22.99
C LYS A 413 4.23 14.88 23.36
N THR A 414 5.22 13.98 23.50
CA THR A 414 4.99 12.56 23.79
C THR A 414 5.95 11.98 24.82
N ILE A 415 5.44 11.15 25.73
CA ILE A 415 6.22 10.22 26.57
C ILE A 415 5.70 8.79 26.36
N ARG A 416 6.59 7.83 26.10
CA ARG A 416 6.31 6.38 26.14
C ARG A 416 7.33 5.67 27.04
N LEU A 417 6.85 4.95 28.05
CA LEU A 417 7.69 4.21 29.00
C LEU A 417 7.15 2.78 29.07
N HIS A 418 7.83 1.85 28.41
CA HIS A 418 7.32 0.49 28.18
C HIS A 418 8.26 -0.55 28.83
N ASP A 419 7.73 -1.58 29.47
CA ASP A 419 8.52 -2.65 30.10
C ASP A 419 9.59 -2.11 31.07
N LEU A 420 9.18 -1.22 31.98
CA LEU A 420 10.02 -0.64 33.04
C LEU A 420 9.62 -1.19 34.42
N PRO A 421 9.99 -2.44 34.76
CA PRO A 421 9.48 -3.11 35.96
C PRO A 421 9.99 -2.53 37.28
N GLU A 422 11.12 -1.80 37.26
CA GLU A 422 11.73 -1.16 38.42
C GLU A 422 11.34 0.32 38.58
N LEU A 423 10.55 0.91 37.67
CA LEU A 423 10.16 2.32 37.73
C LEU A 423 9.26 2.58 38.94
N ILE A 424 9.70 3.48 39.84
CA ILE A 424 9.02 3.76 41.12
C ILE A 424 8.18 5.04 41.03
N GLU A 425 8.65 6.04 40.28
CA GLU A 425 8.04 7.37 40.17
C GLU A 425 8.20 7.96 38.76
N ILE A 426 7.27 8.82 38.36
CA ILE A 426 7.38 9.68 37.17
C ILE A 426 7.87 11.07 37.65
N PRO A 427 8.86 11.70 36.98
CA PRO A 427 9.34 13.04 37.36
C PRO A 427 8.25 14.12 37.21
N ASP A 428 8.51 15.31 37.76
CA ASP A 428 7.58 16.44 37.58
C ASP A 428 7.49 16.87 36.11
N LEU A 429 6.29 16.76 35.54
CA LEU A 429 5.95 17.19 34.18
C LEU A 429 5.25 18.57 34.13
N SER A 430 5.27 19.36 35.20
CA SER A 430 4.59 20.67 35.29
C SER A 430 4.96 21.65 34.17
N MET A 431 6.21 21.59 33.69
CA MET A 431 6.72 22.40 32.58
C MET A 431 6.35 21.86 31.19
N ALA A 432 5.83 20.63 31.08
CA ALA A 432 5.50 19.95 29.82
C ALA A 432 4.17 20.44 29.22
N ARG A 433 4.05 21.76 29.02
CA ARG A 433 2.78 22.42 28.63
C ARG A 433 2.26 22.01 27.25
N LYS A 434 3.12 21.47 26.37
CA LYS A 434 2.74 20.93 25.04
C LYS A 434 2.47 19.42 25.04
N LEU A 435 2.55 18.74 26.19
CA LEU A 435 2.46 17.28 26.27
C LEU A 435 1.04 16.80 25.93
N GLU A 436 0.92 16.04 24.84
CA GLU A 436 -0.35 15.57 24.29
C GLU A 436 -0.61 14.10 24.59
N HIS A 437 0.45 13.29 24.74
CA HIS A 437 0.35 11.83 24.87
C HIS A 437 1.33 11.29 25.92
N ILE A 438 0.80 10.52 26.88
CA ILE A 438 1.59 9.69 27.80
C ILE A 438 1.13 8.24 27.66
N SER A 439 2.07 7.31 27.51
CA SER A 439 1.82 5.86 27.51
C SER A 439 2.79 5.15 28.43
N LEU A 440 2.26 4.47 29.45
CA LEU A 440 2.99 3.60 30.38
C LEU A 440 2.54 2.16 30.13
N LEU A 441 3.48 1.25 29.91
CA LEU A 441 3.24 -0.19 29.66
C LEU A 441 4.16 -0.99 30.59
N ASP A 442 3.62 -1.94 31.34
CA ASP A 442 4.36 -2.84 32.23
C ASP A 442 5.26 -2.15 33.28
N CYS A 443 4.90 -0.92 33.65
CA CYS A 443 5.47 -0.21 34.80
C CYS A 443 4.92 -0.81 36.12
N ILE A 444 5.19 -2.09 36.39
CA ILE A 444 4.58 -2.87 37.49
C ILE A 444 4.98 -2.40 38.89
N SER A 445 6.05 -1.59 39.03
CA SER A 445 6.45 -1.03 40.32
C SER A 445 5.89 0.36 40.62
N LEU A 446 5.25 1.01 39.64
CA LEU A 446 4.72 2.37 39.78
C LEU A 446 3.45 2.36 40.64
N CYS A 447 3.53 2.98 41.83
CA CYS A 447 2.41 3.03 42.79
C CYS A 447 1.44 4.19 42.53
N GLU A 448 1.93 5.33 42.04
CA GLU A 448 1.13 6.53 41.78
C GLU A 448 1.66 7.34 40.59
N LEU A 449 0.81 8.23 40.06
CA LEU A 449 1.19 9.21 39.04
C LEU A 449 1.48 10.55 39.69
N HIS A 450 2.56 11.22 39.28
CA HIS A 450 2.93 12.52 39.81
C HIS A 450 1.79 13.57 39.61
N PRO A 451 1.43 14.38 40.63
CA PRO A 451 0.25 15.26 40.57
C PRO A 451 0.20 16.25 39.40
N SER A 452 1.34 16.67 38.85
CA SER A 452 1.34 17.58 37.69
C SER A 452 0.72 16.97 36.44
N ILE A 453 0.85 15.64 36.24
CA ILE A 453 0.27 14.89 35.11
C ILE A 453 -1.26 15.06 35.05
N VAL A 454 -1.90 15.07 36.23
CA VAL A 454 -3.35 15.18 36.42
C VAL A 454 -3.93 16.50 35.89
N SER A 455 -3.10 17.54 35.81
CA SER A 455 -3.49 18.93 35.49
C SER A 455 -2.97 19.44 34.15
N LEU A 456 -2.31 18.60 33.34
CA LEU A 456 -1.69 19.02 32.08
C LEU A 456 -2.72 19.60 31.10
N PRO A 457 -2.52 20.83 30.57
CA PRO A 457 -3.55 21.56 29.85
C PRO A 457 -3.85 21.00 28.45
N ASN A 458 -2.87 20.34 27.82
CA ASN A 458 -2.95 19.86 26.44
C ASN A 458 -2.94 18.32 26.32
N LEU A 459 -2.99 17.58 27.43
CA LEU A 459 -2.96 16.12 27.42
C LEU A 459 -4.24 15.56 26.78
N LYS A 460 -4.11 14.93 25.61
CA LYS A 460 -5.20 14.36 24.79
C LYS A 460 -5.34 12.85 24.98
N ILE A 461 -4.23 12.14 25.23
CA ILE A 461 -4.19 10.67 25.34
C ILE A 461 -3.38 10.28 26.57
N MET A 462 -3.97 9.45 27.44
CA MET A 462 -3.28 8.78 28.54
C MET A 462 -3.51 7.28 28.42
N GLY A 463 -2.42 6.50 28.39
CA GLY A 463 -2.45 5.04 28.40
C GLY A 463 -1.66 4.48 29.57
N LEU A 464 -2.30 3.63 30.37
CA LEU A 464 -1.73 2.84 31.45
C LEU A 464 -2.06 1.38 31.10
N PHE A 465 -1.05 0.54 30.94
CA PHE A 465 -1.21 -0.84 30.51
C PHE A 465 -0.40 -1.73 31.43
N ARG A 466 -1.03 -2.70 32.11
CA ARG A 466 -0.38 -3.61 33.07
C ARG A 466 0.34 -2.89 34.23
N CYS A 467 -0.02 -1.65 34.54
CA CYS A 467 0.47 -0.89 35.70
C CYS A 467 -0.22 -1.39 36.98
N SER A 468 0.21 -2.56 37.48
CA SER A 468 -0.54 -3.36 38.45
C SER A 468 -0.57 -2.82 39.88
N LYS A 469 0.33 -1.91 40.28
CA LYS A 469 0.36 -1.30 41.63
C LYS A 469 -0.40 0.03 41.76
N ILE A 470 -0.89 0.63 40.68
CA ILE A 470 -1.62 1.91 40.75
C ILE A 470 -3.00 1.68 41.37
N GLU A 471 -3.19 2.15 42.61
CA GLU A 471 -4.48 2.01 43.32
C GLU A 471 -5.46 3.16 43.10
N ILE A 472 -4.94 4.35 42.78
CA ILE A 472 -5.70 5.61 42.68
C ILE A 472 -5.39 6.31 41.36
N LEU A 473 -6.41 6.61 40.57
CA LEU A 473 -6.31 7.41 39.34
C LEU A 473 -7.36 8.53 39.33
N LYS A 474 -6.90 9.77 39.53
CA LYS A 474 -7.75 10.97 39.56
C LYS A 474 -7.26 11.94 38.48
N VAL A 475 -8.02 12.15 37.41
CA VAL A 475 -7.58 12.93 36.23
C VAL A 475 -8.50 14.13 35.95
N HIS A 476 -7.93 15.34 35.88
CA HIS A 476 -8.66 16.59 35.75
C HIS A 476 -8.14 17.43 34.56
N SER A 477 -8.28 16.88 33.34
CA SER A 477 -7.86 17.55 32.09
C SER A 477 -9.06 18.01 31.28
N LYS A 478 -9.02 19.26 30.80
CA LYS A 478 -10.04 19.83 29.92
C LYS A 478 -10.00 19.23 28.50
N CYS A 479 -8.85 18.67 28.10
CA CYS A 479 -8.54 18.30 26.71
C CYS A 479 -8.35 16.78 26.50
N LEU A 480 -8.44 15.98 27.56
CA LEU A 480 -8.26 14.53 27.46
C LEU A 480 -9.40 13.90 26.66
N ARG A 481 -9.06 13.16 25.60
CA ARG A 481 -9.97 12.51 24.67
C ARG A 481 -9.99 10.99 24.82
N ILE A 482 -8.85 10.41 25.18
CA ILE A 482 -8.69 8.95 25.30
C ILE A 482 -7.99 8.67 26.63
N LEU A 483 -8.64 7.86 27.47
CA LEU A 483 -7.99 7.23 28.63
C LEU A 483 -8.09 5.71 28.51
N VAL A 484 -6.94 5.04 28.56
CA VAL A 484 -6.85 3.59 28.70
C VAL A 484 -6.16 3.29 30.02
N ALA A 485 -6.80 2.51 30.89
CA ALA A 485 -6.20 1.84 32.03
C ALA A 485 -6.52 0.34 31.91
N TYR A 486 -5.70 -0.38 31.13
CA TYR A 486 -5.89 -1.79 30.82
C TYR A 486 -5.03 -2.65 31.75
N ASP A 487 -5.60 -3.67 32.39
CA ASP A 487 -4.88 -4.60 33.29
C ASP A 487 -4.21 -3.89 34.49
N CYS A 488 -4.78 -2.74 34.90
CA CYS A 488 -4.41 -2.05 36.13
C CYS A 488 -5.18 -2.68 37.30
N SER A 489 -4.78 -3.90 37.67
CA SER A 489 -5.57 -4.80 38.53
C SER A 489 -5.83 -4.27 39.95
N SER A 490 -4.93 -3.47 40.53
CA SER A 490 -5.12 -2.86 41.87
C SER A 490 -5.91 -1.55 41.85
N LEU A 491 -6.36 -1.05 40.69
CA LEU A 491 -7.03 0.24 40.57
C LEU A 491 -8.42 0.22 41.20
N LYS A 492 -8.54 0.81 42.41
CA LYS A 492 -9.76 0.87 43.22
C LYS A 492 -10.45 2.23 43.11
N GLU A 493 -9.71 3.33 43.27
CA GLU A 493 -10.25 4.69 43.20
C GLU A 493 -10.07 5.27 41.81
N PHE A 494 -11.17 5.59 41.15
CA PHE A 494 -11.18 6.21 39.83
C PHE A 494 -12.03 7.48 39.80
N SER A 495 -11.46 8.59 39.34
CA SER A 495 -12.19 9.82 39.05
C SER A 495 -11.65 10.52 37.81
N ILE A 496 -12.54 11.01 36.96
CA ILE A 496 -12.19 11.71 35.73
C ILE A 496 -13.14 12.86 35.45
N THR A 497 -12.56 14.01 35.08
CA THR A 497 -13.31 15.18 34.61
C THR A 497 -12.69 15.68 33.30
N SER A 498 -13.36 15.41 32.17
CA SER A 498 -13.04 15.98 30.85
C SER A 498 -14.32 16.21 30.05
N LYS A 499 -14.36 17.32 29.30
CA LYS A 499 -15.43 17.64 28.34
C LYS A 499 -15.17 17.06 26.95
N GLU A 500 -13.92 16.73 26.64
CA GLU A 500 -13.48 16.25 25.32
C GLU A 500 -13.36 14.72 25.25
N MET A 501 -13.77 13.99 26.31
CA MET A 501 -13.66 12.54 26.37
C MET A 501 -14.45 11.85 25.26
N VAL A 502 -13.77 10.97 24.51
CA VAL A 502 -14.32 10.17 23.41
C VAL A 502 -14.26 8.68 23.75
N CYS A 503 -13.13 8.22 24.30
CA CYS A 503 -12.87 6.80 24.57
C CYS A 503 -12.38 6.58 26.01
N LEU A 504 -12.98 5.62 26.71
CA LEU A 504 -12.55 5.16 28.03
C LEU A 504 -12.45 3.63 28.04
N ASN A 505 -11.28 3.10 28.39
CA ASN A 505 -11.04 1.66 28.47
C ASN A 505 -10.45 1.31 29.84
N LEU A 506 -11.26 0.71 30.72
CA LEU A 506 -10.90 0.30 32.08
C LEU A 506 -11.01 -1.22 32.24
N ARG A 507 -10.71 -1.97 31.17
CA ARG A 507 -10.74 -3.44 31.20
C ARG A 507 -9.63 -4.00 32.09
N LYS A 508 -9.93 -5.11 32.76
CA LYS A 508 -9.12 -5.77 33.80
C LYS A 508 -8.67 -4.82 34.93
N THR A 509 -9.60 -4.00 35.42
CA THR A 509 -9.43 -3.17 36.63
C THR A 509 -10.39 -3.63 37.72
N THR A 510 -10.21 -3.17 38.96
CA THR A 510 -11.08 -3.53 40.10
C THR A 510 -12.05 -2.43 40.51
N ILE A 511 -12.26 -1.43 39.65
CA ILE A 511 -13.22 -0.35 39.89
C ILE A 511 -14.65 -0.87 40.11
N SER A 512 -15.41 -0.14 40.92
CA SER A 512 -16.79 -0.47 41.30
C SER A 512 -17.82 0.58 40.90
N ALA A 513 -17.39 1.81 40.59
CA ALA A 513 -18.25 2.91 40.15
C ALA A 513 -17.53 3.82 39.14
N LEU A 514 -18.32 4.51 38.30
CA LEU A 514 -17.85 5.55 37.39
C LEU A 514 -18.39 6.92 37.85
N PRO A 515 -17.59 8.00 37.77
CA PRO A 515 -18.04 9.33 38.12
C PRO A 515 -19.18 9.81 37.20
N SER A 516 -20.15 10.53 37.77
CA SER A 516 -21.35 11.01 37.07
C SER A 516 -21.07 11.99 35.92
N SER A 517 -19.86 12.55 35.85
CA SER A 517 -19.34 13.34 34.73
C SER A 517 -19.35 12.58 33.40
N ILE A 518 -19.15 11.25 33.43
CA ILE A 518 -19.12 10.42 32.22
C ILE A 518 -20.51 10.34 31.57
N TRP A 519 -21.55 10.09 32.36
CA TRP A 519 -22.93 9.92 31.88
C TRP A 519 -23.53 11.17 31.22
N ASN A 520 -22.94 12.34 31.50
CA ASN A 520 -23.36 13.63 30.95
C ASN A 520 -22.41 14.14 29.84
N ASN A 521 -21.47 13.31 29.36
CA ASN A 521 -20.53 13.71 28.32
C ASN A 521 -21.14 13.54 26.92
N GLY A 522 -21.46 14.65 26.26
CA GLY A 522 -22.04 14.70 24.91
C GLY A 522 -21.06 14.45 23.74
N LYS A 523 -19.87 13.89 23.97
CA LYS A 523 -18.86 13.53 22.94
C LYS A 523 -18.40 12.06 23.03
N PHE A 524 -18.80 11.36 24.08
CA PHE A 524 -18.35 10.01 24.41
C PHE A 524 -18.88 8.98 23.40
N SER A 525 -17.99 8.23 22.75
CA SER A 525 -18.36 7.24 21.72
C SER A 525 -17.98 5.80 22.07
N ASP A 526 -16.91 5.58 22.83
CA ASP A 526 -16.33 4.25 23.01
C ASP A 526 -16.13 3.96 24.51
N LEU A 527 -16.75 2.88 25.01
CA LEU A 527 -16.68 2.48 26.42
C LEU A 527 -16.29 1.01 26.53
N HIS A 528 -15.17 0.72 27.19
CA HIS A 528 -14.75 -0.64 27.50
C HIS A 528 -14.54 -0.79 29.01
N LEU A 529 -15.23 -1.74 29.62
CA LEU A 529 -15.18 -2.01 31.05
C LEU A 529 -14.95 -3.50 31.30
N THR A 530 -14.20 -3.81 32.34
CA THR A 530 -14.31 -5.10 33.04
C THR A 530 -14.93 -4.77 34.37
N VAL A 531 -15.99 -5.47 34.74
CA VAL A 531 -16.79 -5.08 35.90
C VAL A 531 -16.57 -6.05 37.03
N SER A 532 -16.09 -5.52 38.15
CA SER A 532 -16.10 -6.25 39.42
C SER A 532 -17.53 -6.43 39.94
N ASN A 533 -17.72 -7.28 40.95
CA ASN A 533 -19.00 -7.89 41.36
C ASN A 533 -20.20 -6.97 41.75
N ASN A 534 -20.10 -5.63 41.63
CA ASN A 534 -21.12 -4.67 42.08
C ASN A 534 -21.61 -3.76 40.93
N LEU A 535 -22.37 -4.33 39.99
CA LEU A 535 -22.56 -3.73 38.67
C LEU A 535 -23.67 -2.66 38.55
N GLU A 536 -24.71 -2.69 39.39
CA GLU A 536 -25.91 -1.85 39.20
C GLU A 536 -25.60 -0.36 39.06
N SER A 537 -24.70 0.17 39.90
CA SER A 537 -24.30 1.59 39.84
C SER A 537 -23.42 1.95 38.62
N LEU A 538 -22.75 0.97 38.01
CA LEU A 538 -21.75 1.20 36.97
C LEU A 538 -22.35 1.47 35.60
N ILE A 539 -23.59 1.06 35.33
CA ILE A 539 -24.23 1.26 34.02
C ILE A 539 -25.70 1.74 34.09
N ALA A 540 -26.26 2.02 35.27
CA ALA A 540 -27.63 2.52 35.43
C ALA A 540 -27.98 3.73 34.52
N ASN A 541 -26.98 4.55 34.18
CA ASN A 541 -27.14 5.76 33.36
C ASN A 541 -26.57 5.61 31.94
N ILE A 542 -26.25 4.40 31.47
CA ILE A 542 -25.62 4.19 30.14
C ILE A 542 -26.48 4.68 28.97
N GLN A 543 -27.81 4.61 29.13
CA GLN A 543 -28.80 5.17 28.20
C GLN A 543 -28.65 6.67 27.93
N ASN A 544 -28.01 7.43 28.84
CA ASN A 544 -27.78 8.86 28.69
C ASN A 544 -26.67 9.19 27.65
N LEU A 545 -25.83 8.21 27.30
CA LEU A 545 -24.69 8.39 26.39
C LEU A 545 -25.16 8.39 24.92
N SER A 546 -25.81 9.47 24.49
CA SER A 546 -26.49 9.62 23.19
C SER A 546 -25.60 9.54 21.94
N LEU A 547 -24.27 9.53 22.10
CA LEU A 547 -23.30 9.32 21.02
C LEU A 547 -22.49 8.03 21.14
N LEU A 548 -22.77 7.18 22.14
CA LEU A 548 -22.07 5.91 22.34
C LEU A 548 -22.29 5.01 21.11
N LYS A 549 -21.18 4.56 20.51
CA LYS A 549 -21.13 3.67 19.33
C LYS A 549 -20.63 2.28 19.70
N LEU A 550 -19.66 2.18 20.61
CA LEU A 550 -19.06 0.91 21.01
C LEU A 550 -19.19 0.73 22.53
N LEU A 551 -19.75 -0.41 22.93
CA LEU A 551 -19.81 -0.86 24.32
C LEU A 551 -19.17 -2.25 24.46
N TYR A 552 -18.20 -2.37 25.36
CA TYR A 552 -17.54 -3.63 25.69
C TYR A 552 -17.63 -3.87 27.21
N LEU A 553 -18.28 -4.97 27.63
CA LEU A 553 -18.42 -5.39 29.03
C LEU A 553 -17.81 -6.79 29.22
N LEU A 554 -17.04 -6.99 30.30
CA LEU A 554 -16.27 -8.20 30.57
C LEU A 554 -16.37 -8.64 32.05
N ASN A 555 -16.42 -9.95 32.33
CA ASN A 555 -16.29 -10.59 33.65
C ASN A 555 -17.35 -10.17 34.69
N CYS A 556 -18.60 -10.02 34.28
CA CYS A 556 -19.69 -9.53 35.12
C CYS A 556 -20.46 -10.68 35.78
N GLN A 557 -19.84 -11.37 36.73
CA GLN A 557 -20.32 -12.69 37.16
C GLN A 557 -21.70 -12.66 37.86
N LYS A 558 -22.01 -11.62 38.65
CA LYS A 558 -23.24 -11.50 39.46
C LYS A 558 -24.40 -10.71 38.81
N PHE A 559 -24.47 -10.67 37.48
CA PHE A 559 -25.29 -9.68 36.79
C PHE A 559 -26.43 -10.28 35.96
N VAL A 560 -27.67 -10.07 36.43
CA VAL A 560 -28.85 -10.79 35.94
C VAL A 560 -29.54 -10.14 34.73
N SER A 561 -29.47 -8.81 34.56
CA SER A 561 -30.18 -8.09 33.48
C SER A 561 -29.59 -6.72 33.14
N LEU A 562 -29.27 -6.46 31.87
CA LEU A 562 -28.77 -5.14 31.42
C LEU A 562 -29.88 -4.05 31.42
N PRO A 563 -29.54 -2.79 31.76
CA PRO A 563 -30.42 -1.64 31.55
C PRO A 563 -30.59 -1.35 30.05
N GLN A 564 -31.52 -0.44 29.71
CA GLN A 564 -31.72 -0.03 28.33
C GLN A 564 -30.43 0.57 27.73
N LEU A 565 -30.11 0.16 26.50
CA LEU A 565 -28.90 0.56 25.80
C LEU A 565 -29.15 1.87 25.02
N PRO A 566 -28.14 2.74 24.85
CA PRO A 566 -28.31 3.99 24.14
C PRO A 566 -28.66 3.75 22.65
N PRO A 567 -29.59 4.54 22.06
CA PRO A 567 -30.11 4.30 20.71
C PRO A 567 -29.11 4.58 19.57
N SER A 568 -27.92 5.09 19.89
CA SER A 568 -26.82 5.32 18.96
C SER A 568 -25.86 4.13 18.79
N LEU A 569 -25.98 3.11 19.65
CA LEU A 569 -25.02 2.03 19.78
C LEU A 569 -24.92 1.18 18.51
N ARG A 570 -23.70 1.00 18.01
CA ARG A 570 -23.39 0.24 16.79
C ARG A 570 -22.75 -1.10 17.08
N GLU A 571 -22.01 -1.23 18.16
CA GLU A 571 -21.19 -2.40 18.48
C GLU A 571 -21.35 -2.73 19.96
N LEU A 572 -21.79 -3.95 20.25
CA LEU A 572 -22.01 -4.46 21.61
C LEU A 572 -21.22 -5.76 21.79
N HIS A 573 -20.28 -5.76 22.73
CA HIS A 573 -19.50 -6.93 23.12
C HIS A 573 -19.74 -7.25 24.60
N LEU A 574 -20.22 -8.45 24.88
CA LEU A 574 -20.52 -8.96 26.22
C LEU A 574 -19.75 -10.27 26.42
N SER A 575 -18.91 -10.38 27.45
CA SER A 575 -18.10 -11.57 27.70
C SER A 575 -17.98 -11.93 29.18
N ASP A 576 -18.10 -13.21 29.54
CA ASP A 576 -18.00 -13.73 30.91
C ASP A 576 -19.02 -13.06 31.87
N LEU A 577 -20.28 -12.98 31.43
CA LEU A 577 -21.41 -12.47 32.24
C LEU A 577 -22.29 -13.66 32.64
N ARG A 578 -21.84 -14.41 33.65
CA ARG A 578 -22.33 -15.77 33.90
C ARG A 578 -23.80 -15.83 34.28
N GLU A 579 -24.23 -15.03 35.23
CA GLU A 579 -25.63 -14.97 35.71
C GLU A 579 -26.59 -14.17 34.79
N LEU A 580 -26.17 -13.74 33.59
CA LEU A 580 -27.01 -12.92 32.70
C LEU A 580 -28.07 -13.77 31.98
N VAL A 581 -29.30 -13.76 32.50
CA VAL A 581 -30.40 -14.59 31.99
C VAL A 581 -31.07 -14.00 30.74
N SER A 582 -31.02 -12.69 30.53
CA SER A 582 -31.70 -12.02 29.41
C SER A 582 -31.06 -10.70 28.97
N LEU A 583 -31.30 -10.32 27.71
CA LEU A 583 -30.90 -9.04 27.15
C LEU A 583 -32.12 -8.11 26.98
N PRO A 584 -31.96 -6.78 27.17
CA PRO A 584 -32.97 -5.78 26.82
C PRO A 584 -33.18 -5.72 25.31
N GLN A 585 -34.20 -4.97 24.87
CA GLN A 585 -34.39 -4.70 23.45
C GLN A 585 -33.14 -4.02 22.86
N LEU A 586 -32.63 -4.59 21.77
CA LEU A 586 -31.41 -4.12 21.14
C LEU A 586 -31.69 -2.85 20.31
N PRO A 587 -30.80 -1.84 20.34
CA PRO A 587 -31.03 -0.59 19.64
C PRO A 587 -31.02 -0.78 18.12
N SER A 588 -31.92 -0.09 17.41
CA SER A 588 -32.12 -0.20 15.95
C SER A 588 -30.97 0.36 15.09
N SER A 589 -29.89 0.81 15.72
CA SER A 589 -28.64 1.24 15.09
C SER A 589 -27.53 0.18 15.17
N LEU A 590 -27.73 -0.91 15.92
CA LEU A 590 -26.73 -1.94 16.19
C LEU A 590 -26.32 -2.67 14.91
N ARG A 591 -25.02 -2.84 14.71
CA ARG A 591 -24.38 -3.46 13.54
C ARG A 591 -23.59 -4.70 13.89
N VAL A 592 -22.96 -4.73 15.07
CA VAL A 592 -22.18 -5.86 15.57
C VAL A 592 -22.68 -6.26 16.94
N LEU A 593 -22.98 -7.54 17.12
CA LEU A 593 -23.32 -8.15 18.40
C LEU A 593 -22.36 -9.31 18.67
N HIS A 594 -21.59 -9.25 19.75
CA HIS A 594 -20.70 -10.31 20.21
C HIS A 594 -21.03 -10.73 21.64
N LEU A 595 -21.39 -11.99 21.83
CA LEU A 595 -21.74 -12.59 23.12
C LEU A 595 -20.84 -13.80 23.38
N SER A 596 -20.18 -13.87 24.54
CA SER A 596 -19.25 -14.95 24.88
C SER A 596 -19.30 -15.37 26.36
N ASP A 597 -19.25 -16.67 26.68
CA ASP A 597 -19.30 -17.19 28.07
C ASP A 597 -20.45 -16.57 28.90
N LEU A 598 -21.67 -16.58 28.33
CA LEU A 598 -22.90 -16.17 29.00
C LEU A 598 -23.69 -17.44 29.31
N ARG A 599 -23.53 -17.95 30.53
CA ARG A 599 -23.90 -19.32 30.88
C ARG A 599 -25.40 -19.48 30.99
N GLU A 600 -26.05 -18.61 31.76
CA GLU A 600 -27.50 -18.65 32.02
C GLU A 600 -28.35 -18.00 30.89
N LEU A 601 -27.75 -17.59 29.76
CA LEU A 601 -28.47 -16.89 28.69
C LEU A 601 -29.26 -17.87 27.80
N VAL A 602 -30.52 -18.12 28.15
CA VAL A 602 -31.38 -19.10 27.49
C VAL A 602 -31.91 -18.64 26.11
N SER A 603 -32.03 -17.33 25.88
CA SER A 603 -32.61 -16.79 24.64
C SER A 603 -32.13 -15.38 24.28
N LEU A 604 -32.27 -15.02 22.99
CA LEU A 604 -31.97 -13.68 22.48
C LEU A 604 -33.26 -12.92 22.14
N PRO A 605 -33.31 -11.59 22.36
CA PRO A 605 -34.38 -10.73 21.87
C PRO A 605 -34.37 -10.66 20.34
N GLN A 606 -35.41 -10.06 19.76
CA GLN A 606 -35.47 -9.83 18.31
C GLN A 606 -34.26 -9.00 17.85
N LEU A 607 -33.57 -9.48 16.82
CA LEU A 607 -32.36 -8.85 16.30
C LEU A 607 -32.75 -7.64 15.43
N PRO A 608 -32.07 -6.49 15.58
CA PRO A 608 -32.44 -5.28 14.84
C PRO A 608 -32.10 -5.42 13.35
N SER A 609 -32.95 -4.85 12.49
CA SER A 609 -32.81 -4.89 11.03
C SER A 609 -31.60 -4.11 10.45
N SER A 610 -30.74 -3.60 11.32
CA SER A 610 -29.46 -2.96 11.02
C SER A 610 -28.26 -3.88 11.23
N LEU A 611 -28.45 -5.02 11.90
CA LEU A 611 -27.38 -5.91 12.33
C LEU A 611 -26.67 -6.54 11.12
N ARG A 612 -25.34 -6.47 11.10
CA ARG A 612 -24.48 -6.97 10.04
C ARG A 612 -23.65 -8.16 10.48
N GLU A 613 -23.30 -8.23 11.76
CA GLU A 613 -22.41 -9.25 12.31
C GLU A 613 -22.96 -9.76 13.64
N LEU A 614 -23.07 -11.09 13.75
CA LEU A 614 -23.51 -11.79 14.94
C LEU A 614 -22.47 -12.84 15.31
N HIS A 615 -21.86 -12.70 16.49
CA HIS A 615 -20.85 -13.60 17.03
C HIS A 615 -21.31 -14.14 18.39
N LEU A 616 -21.47 -15.45 18.52
CA LEU A 616 -21.97 -16.13 19.72
C LEU A 616 -20.99 -17.25 20.10
N SER A 617 -20.50 -17.29 21.35
CA SER A 617 -19.48 -18.27 21.79
C SER A 617 -19.70 -18.77 23.24
N ASP A 618 -19.58 -20.07 23.52
CA ASP A 618 -19.79 -20.66 24.87
C ASP A 618 -21.07 -20.14 25.56
N LEU A 619 -22.19 -20.16 24.83
CA LEU A 619 -23.53 -19.88 25.37
C LEU A 619 -24.20 -21.23 25.60
N ARG A 620 -24.28 -21.64 26.86
CA ARG A 620 -24.53 -23.04 27.22
C ARG A 620 -26.00 -23.41 27.10
N GLU A 621 -26.87 -22.59 27.68
CA GLU A 621 -28.32 -22.80 27.71
C GLU A 621 -29.05 -22.26 26.45
N LEU A 622 -28.33 -21.79 25.43
CA LEU A 622 -28.93 -21.18 24.24
C LEU A 622 -29.39 -22.26 23.23
N VAL A 623 -30.65 -22.69 23.35
CA VAL A 623 -31.24 -23.77 22.54
C VAL A 623 -31.61 -23.34 21.11
N SER A 624 -31.89 -22.05 20.88
CA SER A 624 -32.35 -21.57 19.56
C SER A 624 -32.02 -20.10 19.29
N LEU A 625 -32.02 -19.72 18.01
CA LEU A 625 -31.81 -18.34 17.57
C LEU A 625 -33.13 -17.71 17.07
N PRO A 626 -33.35 -16.40 17.31
CA PRO A 626 -34.44 -15.65 16.68
C PRO A 626 -34.21 -15.53 15.16
N GLN A 627 -35.23 -15.03 14.44
CA GLN A 627 -35.11 -14.80 13.00
C GLN A 627 -33.94 -13.84 12.69
N LEU A 628 -33.11 -14.23 11.72
CA LEU A 628 -31.93 -13.46 11.34
C LEU A 628 -32.35 -12.27 10.44
N PRO A 629 -31.85 -11.05 10.69
CA PRO A 629 -32.24 -9.88 9.93
C PRO A 629 -31.66 -9.93 8.51
N SER A 630 -32.42 -9.42 7.53
CA SER A 630 -32.04 -9.35 6.11
C SER A 630 -30.85 -8.44 5.77
N SER A 631 -30.20 -7.87 6.80
CA SER A 631 -28.97 -7.08 6.72
C SER A 631 -27.71 -7.85 7.12
N LEU A 632 -27.86 -9.06 7.71
CA LEU A 632 -26.78 -9.84 8.30
C LEU A 632 -25.82 -10.34 7.22
N ARG A 633 -24.51 -10.17 7.44
CA ARG A 633 -23.42 -10.52 6.52
C ARG A 633 -22.47 -11.56 7.11
N VAL A 634 -22.28 -11.54 8.43
CA VAL A 634 -21.41 -12.48 9.15
C VAL A 634 -22.22 -13.13 10.27
N LEU A 635 -22.20 -14.46 10.30
CA LEU A 635 -22.73 -15.27 11.39
C LEU A 635 -21.60 -16.18 11.90
N HIS A 636 -21.20 -15.99 13.16
CA HIS A 636 -20.18 -16.79 13.83
C HIS A 636 -20.77 -17.42 15.10
N LEU A 637 -20.80 -18.75 15.17
CA LEU A 637 -21.36 -19.53 16.27
C LEU A 637 -20.32 -20.54 16.76
N SER A 638 -19.98 -20.55 18.04
CA SER A 638 -18.94 -21.43 18.60
C SER A 638 -19.32 -22.02 19.97
N ASP A 639 -19.08 -23.32 20.20
CA ASP A 639 -19.35 -24.02 21.50
C ASP A 639 -20.75 -23.71 22.08
N LEU A 640 -21.77 -23.64 21.20
CA LEU A 640 -23.17 -23.52 21.59
C LEU A 640 -23.71 -24.94 21.74
N ARG A 641 -23.94 -25.37 22.98
CA ARG A 641 -24.06 -26.80 23.30
C ARG A 641 -25.42 -27.37 22.94
N GLU A 642 -26.49 -26.65 23.29
CA GLU A 642 -27.88 -27.07 23.09
C GLU A 642 -28.47 -26.61 21.74
N LEU A 643 -27.66 -26.03 20.83
CA LEU A 643 -28.16 -25.48 19.56
C LEU A 643 -28.34 -26.57 18.49
N VAL A 644 -29.57 -27.08 18.37
CA VAL A 644 -29.90 -28.22 17.48
C VAL A 644 -30.09 -27.81 16.00
N SER A 645 -30.50 -26.57 15.73
CA SER A 645 -30.83 -26.10 14.38
C SER A 645 -30.65 -24.59 14.19
N LEU A 646 -30.52 -24.15 12.93
CA LEU A 646 -30.43 -22.74 12.57
C LEU A 646 -31.74 -22.25 11.91
N PRO A 647 -32.15 -20.98 12.14
CA PRO A 647 -33.21 -20.33 11.38
C PRO A 647 -32.78 -20.11 9.91
N GLN A 648 -33.73 -19.72 9.05
CA GLN A 648 -33.43 -19.44 7.65
C GLN A 648 -32.36 -18.36 7.50
N LEU A 649 -31.38 -18.63 6.63
CA LEU A 649 -30.23 -17.76 6.42
C LEU A 649 -30.62 -16.60 5.48
N PRO A 650 -30.31 -15.34 5.82
CA PRO A 650 -30.72 -14.19 5.02
C PRO A 650 -29.90 -14.08 3.73
N SER A 651 -30.53 -13.61 2.65
CA SER A 651 -29.92 -13.44 1.31
C SER A 651 -28.80 -12.39 1.21
N SER A 652 -28.41 -11.79 2.34
CA SER A 652 -27.27 -10.89 2.49
C SER A 652 -26.04 -11.55 3.13
N LEU A 653 -26.19 -12.78 3.64
CA LEU A 653 -25.15 -13.49 4.39
C LEU A 653 -23.98 -13.84 3.47
N ARG A 654 -22.75 -13.52 3.89
CA ARG A 654 -21.51 -13.78 3.14
C ARG A 654 -20.62 -14.81 3.84
N VAL A 655 -20.54 -14.71 5.17
CA VAL A 655 -19.66 -15.52 6.00
C VAL A 655 -20.48 -16.29 7.02
N LEU A 656 -20.38 -17.61 6.98
CA LEU A 656 -20.96 -18.53 7.96
C LEU A 656 -19.82 -19.31 8.64
N HIS A 657 -19.58 -19.03 9.92
CA HIS A 657 -18.59 -19.75 10.72
C HIS A 657 -19.27 -20.45 11.90
N LEU A 658 -19.15 -21.77 11.93
CA LEU A 658 -19.68 -22.67 12.95
C LEU A 658 -18.49 -23.44 13.52
N SER A 659 -18.42 -23.58 14.84
CA SER A 659 -17.30 -24.26 15.52
C SER A 659 -17.78 -25.00 16.77
N TYR A 660 -17.40 -26.26 16.94
CA TYR A 660 -17.75 -27.06 18.12
C TYR A 660 -19.26 -27.13 18.43
N LEU A 661 -20.13 -26.98 17.40
CA LEU A 661 -21.58 -27.10 17.56
C LEU A 661 -21.96 -28.58 17.51
N LYS A 662 -22.05 -29.20 18.70
CA LYS A 662 -22.18 -30.67 18.80
C LYS A 662 -23.55 -31.17 18.41
N GLU A 663 -24.63 -30.55 18.89
CA GLU A 663 -25.99 -31.01 18.62
C GLU A 663 -26.59 -30.49 17.29
N LEU A 664 -25.83 -29.73 16.50
CA LEU A 664 -26.31 -29.18 15.23
C LEU A 664 -26.42 -30.27 14.16
N MET A 665 -27.66 -30.67 13.84
CA MET A 665 -27.94 -31.81 12.96
C MET A 665 -27.86 -31.49 11.46
N SER A 666 -28.18 -30.25 11.06
CA SER A 666 -28.28 -29.86 9.65
C SER A 666 -28.15 -28.35 9.43
N LEU A 667 -27.74 -27.96 8.22
CA LEU A 667 -27.79 -26.57 7.75
C LEU A 667 -29.08 -26.29 6.95
N PRO A 668 -29.66 -25.08 7.07
CA PRO A 668 -30.60 -24.54 6.10
C PRO A 668 -29.96 -24.42 4.71
N GLN A 669 -30.78 -24.21 3.67
CA GLN A 669 -30.26 -23.91 2.35
C GLN A 669 -29.41 -22.62 2.38
N LEU A 670 -28.19 -22.70 1.85
CA LEU A 670 -27.31 -21.55 1.77
C LEU A 670 -27.78 -20.56 0.70
N PRO A 671 -27.82 -19.24 1.01
CA PRO A 671 -28.14 -18.24 0.01
C PRO A 671 -26.98 -18.03 -0.98
N PRO A 672 -27.27 -17.61 -2.24
CA PRO A 672 -26.28 -17.29 -3.28
C PRO A 672 -25.16 -16.32 -2.86
N SER A 673 -25.41 -15.48 -1.85
CA SER A 673 -24.48 -14.46 -1.36
C SER A 673 -23.35 -15.00 -0.49
N VAL A 674 -23.41 -16.26 -0.06
CA VAL A 674 -22.41 -16.88 0.82
C VAL A 674 -21.15 -17.19 0.03
N THR A 675 -20.02 -16.63 0.45
CA THR A 675 -18.70 -16.83 -0.16
C THR A 675 -17.70 -17.48 0.80
N TYR A 676 -18.15 -17.88 1.99
CA TYR A 676 -17.31 -18.53 3.00
C TYR A 676 -18.16 -19.32 3.98
N VAL A 677 -17.91 -20.63 4.08
CA VAL A 677 -18.55 -21.51 5.08
C VAL A 677 -17.49 -22.35 5.77
N ARG A 678 -17.55 -22.41 7.09
CA ARG A 678 -16.64 -23.23 7.89
C ARG A 678 -17.41 -23.79 9.08
N ALA A 679 -17.48 -25.10 9.21
CA ALA A 679 -18.18 -25.84 10.26
C ALA A 679 -17.23 -26.82 10.97
N ILE A 680 -16.33 -26.28 11.78
CA ILE A 680 -15.28 -27.03 12.47
C ILE A 680 -15.88 -27.82 13.63
N ASN A 681 -15.50 -29.08 13.77
CA ASN A 681 -15.85 -29.96 14.90
C ASN A 681 -17.37 -29.99 15.19
N CYS A 682 -18.19 -29.85 14.15
CA CYS A 682 -19.66 -29.89 14.19
C CYS A 682 -20.13 -31.32 13.87
N THR A 683 -19.92 -32.23 14.82
CA THR A 683 -19.82 -33.68 14.54
C THR A 683 -21.13 -34.38 14.16
N PHE A 684 -22.29 -33.78 14.42
CA PHE A 684 -23.60 -34.34 14.04
C PHE A 684 -24.16 -33.78 12.73
N LEU A 685 -23.45 -32.81 12.11
CA LEU A 685 -23.86 -32.23 10.83
C LEU A 685 -23.79 -33.34 9.76
N GLY A 686 -24.96 -33.80 9.30
CA GLY A 686 -25.05 -35.01 8.47
C GLY A 686 -24.14 -34.94 7.24
N THR A 687 -23.07 -35.74 7.23
CA THR A 687 -21.86 -35.46 6.42
C THR A 687 -22.15 -35.44 4.92
N ASP A 688 -22.72 -36.52 4.37
CA ASP A 688 -23.05 -36.66 2.95
C ASP A 688 -24.24 -35.77 2.50
N PHE A 689 -25.15 -35.42 3.41
CA PHE A 689 -26.21 -34.41 3.14
C PHE A 689 -25.63 -33.00 3.05
N THR A 690 -24.70 -32.65 3.96
CA THR A 690 -23.99 -31.38 3.96
C THR A 690 -23.11 -31.27 2.71
N GLN A 691 -22.30 -32.29 2.41
CA GLN A 691 -21.51 -32.37 1.16
C GLN A 691 -22.35 -32.05 -0.07
N ARG A 692 -23.58 -32.59 -0.17
CA ARG A 692 -24.49 -32.30 -1.27
C ARG A 692 -24.95 -30.83 -1.33
N ILE A 693 -25.35 -30.25 -0.21
CA ILE A 693 -25.79 -28.83 -0.17
C ILE A 693 -24.65 -27.91 -0.58
N GLU A 694 -23.46 -28.13 -0.02
CA GLU A 694 -22.28 -27.30 -0.27
C GLU A 694 -21.79 -27.46 -1.72
N LEU A 695 -21.67 -28.68 -2.22
CA LEU A 695 -21.33 -28.93 -3.64
C LEU A 695 -22.36 -28.32 -4.59
N GLN A 696 -23.66 -28.43 -4.29
CA GLN A 696 -24.70 -27.84 -5.12
C GLN A 696 -24.62 -26.30 -5.10
N HIS A 697 -24.32 -25.69 -3.95
CA HIS A 697 -24.09 -24.25 -3.83
C HIS A 697 -22.86 -23.81 -4.65
N MET A 698 -21.72 -24.48 -4.46
CA MET A 698 -20.48 -24.20 -5.21
C MET A 698 -20.67 -24.36 -6.72
N LEU A 699 -21.31 -25.44 -7.18
CA LEU A 699 -21.56 -25.68 -8.61
C LEU A 699 -22.46 -24.59 -9.20
N SER A 700 -23.52 -24.19 -8.49
CA SER A 700 -24.47 -23.18 -8.98
C SER A 700 -23.95 -21.74 -8.96
N HIS A 701 -22.87 -21.45 -8.23
CA HIS A 701 -22.29 -20.10 -8.11
C HIS A 701 -20.81 -20.02 -8.56
N SER A 702 -20.25 -21.09 -9.10
CA SER A 702 -18.85 -21.24 -9.54
C SER A 702 -18.28 -20.08 -10.36
N LEU A 703 -19.07 -19.49 -11.26
CA LEU A 703 -18.68 -18.32 -12.08
C LEU A 703 -18.60 -16.98 -11.30
N SER A 704 -19.03 -16.98 -10.04
CA SER A 704 -19.04 -15.83 -9.12
C SER A 704 -18.28 -16.08 -7.81
N ILE A 705 -17.70 -17.28 -7.68
CA ILE A 705 -16.92 -17.72 -6.53
C ILE A 705 -15.45 -17.36 -6.78
N ASP A 706 -14.84 -16.66 -5.83
CA ASP A 706 -13.43 -16.29 -5.85
C ASP A 706 -12.54 -17.52 -5.55
N CYS A 707 -11.31 -17.59 -6.06
CA CYS A 707 -10.41 -18.74 -5.84
C CYS A 707 -9.95 -18.91 -4.38
N GLU A 708 -10.07 -17.85 -3.56
CA GLU A 708 -9.91 -17.91 -2.10
C GLU A 708 -11.10 -18.56 -1.37
N THR A 709 -12.20 -18.85 -2.07
CA THR A 709 -13.41 -19.42 -1.47
C THR A 709 -13.21 -20.88 -1.07
N CYS A 710 -13.41 -21.15 0.21
CA CYS A 710 -13.22 -22.47 0.78
C CYS A 710 -14.34 -22.84 1.74
N PHE A 711 -14.76 -24.10 1.67
CA PHE A 711 -15.76 -24.72 2.52
C PHE A 711 -15.09 -25.83 3.34
N MET A 712 -15.32 -25.88 4.65
CA MET A 712 -14.70 -26.91 5.50
C MET A 712 -15.67 -27.40 6.57
N PHE A 713 -15.87 -28.70 6.71
CA PHE A 713 -16.83 -29.28 7.66
C PHE A 713 -16.41 -30.68 8.12
N SER A 714 -17.04 -31.21 9.17
CA SER A 714 -16.76 -32.56 9.67
C SER A 714 -17.21 -33.64 8.67
N GLY A 715 -16.35 -34.65 8.43
CA GLY A 715 -16.64 -35.76 7.52
C GLY A 715 -15.39 -36.58 7.21
N ASP A 716 -15.57 -37.86 6.89
CA ASP A 716 -14.53 -38.88 6.92
C ASP A 716 -14.27 -39.59 5.58
N HIS A 717 -15.02 -39.24 4.54
CA HIS A 717 -14.87 -39.73 3.16
C HIS A 717 -15.42 -38.68 2.16
N VAL A 718 -14.84 -38.62 0.96
CA VAL A 718 -15.39 -37.84 -0.15
C VAL A 718 -16.70 -38.49 -0.62
N THR A 719 -17.74 -37.70 -0.88
CA THR A 719 -19.07 -38.21 -1.30
C THR A 719 -18.96 -39.07 -2.57
N ASP A 720 -19.61 -40.24 -2.58
CA ASP A 720 -19.62 -41.23 -3.67
C ASP A 720 -20.07 -40.68 -5.04
N LYS A 721 -20.62 -39.46 -5.08
CA LYS A 721 -20.94 -38.73 -6.31
C LYS A 721 -19.70 -38.09 -6.97
N CYS A 722 -18.53 -38.12 -6.33
CA CYS A 722 -17.27 -37.67 -6.91
C CYS A 722 -16.74 -38.71 -7.91
N LYS A 723 -16.83 -38.40 -9.21
CA LYS A 723 -16.35 -39.29 -10.28
C LYS A 723 -14.84 -39.56 -10.19
N PHE A 724 -14.07 -38.62 -9.65
CA PHE A 724 -12.63 -38.72 -9.51
C PHE A 724 -12.27 -38.58 -8.02
N GLN A 725 -12.24 -39.69 -7.29
CA GLN A 725 -11.78 -39.76 -5.90
C GLN A 725 -10.76 -40.88 -5.70
N LYS A 726 -9.83 -40.70 -4.77
CA LYS A 726 -8.74 -41.65 -4.48
C LYS A 726 -8.18 -41.44 -3.08
N ALA A 727 -7.85 -42.55 -2.40
CA ALA A 727 -7.13 -42.51 -1.13
C ALA A 727 -5.70 -41.95 -1.30
N GLY A 728 -5.25 -41.13 -0.34
CA GLY A 728 -3.95 -40.46 -0.38
C GLY A 728 -3.98 -39.05 -0.99
N THR A 729 -2.80 -38.57 -1.39
CA THR A 729 -2.51 -37.15 -1.68
C THR A 729 -2.47 -36.76 -3.15
N SER A 730 -2.75 -37.66 -4.09
CA SER A 730 -2.69 -37.31 -5.52
C SER A 730 -3.64 -38.09 -6.41
N ILE A 731 -4.20 -37.40 -7.39
CA ILE A 731 -5.15 -37.93 -8.37
C ILE A 731 -4.84 -37.42 -9.77
N THR A 732 -5.00 -38.30 -10.76
CA THR A 732 -4.81 -37.97 -12.18
C THR A 732 -6.14 -38.17 -12.89
N ILE A 733 -6.59 -37.12 -13.58
CA ILE A 733 -7.86 -37.11 -14.31
C ILE A 733 -7.56 -37.31 -15.80
N PRO A 734 -8.13 -38.34 -16.45
CA PRO A 734 -7.98 -38.53 -17.89
C PRO A 734 -8.71 -37.43 -18.66
N TYR A 735 -8.34 -37.26 -19.94
CA TYR A 735 -8.84 -36.22 -20.85
C TYR A 735 -10.31 -35.84 -20.64
N LEU A 736 -10.54 -34.57 -20.30
CA LEU A 736 -11.86 -33.98 -20.11
C LEU A 736 -12.28 -33.25 -21.39
N PRO A 737 -13.55 -33.34 -21.83
CA PRO A 737 -14.02 -32.58 -22.98
C PRO A 737 -13.93 -31.07 -22.68
N PRO A 738 -13.24 -30.26 -23.50
CA PRO A 738 -12.91 -28.87 -23.16
C PRO A 738 -14.08 -27.90 -23.33
N SER A 739 -15.11 -28.28 -24.09
CA SER A 739 -16.28 -27.43 -24.32
C SER A 739 -16.99 -27.07 -23.00
N ASN A 740 -16.87 -25.81 -22.61
CA ASN A 740 -17.44 -25.19 -21.41
C ASN A 740 -16.78 -25.57 -20.07
N LEU A 741 -15.58 -26.17 -20.01
CA LEU A 741 -14.88 -26.34 -18.72
C LEU A 741 -14.50 -24.96 -18.15
N CYS A 742 -14.81 -24.72 -16.87
CA CYS A 742 -14.65 -23.41 -16.22
C CYS A 742 -13.81 -23.43 -14.94
N GLY A 743 -13.51 -24.62 -14.40
CA GLY A 743 -12.72 -24.78 -13.19
C GLY A 743 -12.87 -26.18 -12.59
N PHE A 744 -12.31 -26.35 -11.40
CA PHE A 744 -12.34 -27.58 -10.62
C PHE A 744 -12.77 -27.28 -9.19
N ILE A 745 -13.51 -28.19 -8.56
CA ILE A 745 -13.67 -28.21 -7.10
C ILE A 745 -12.85 -29.38 -6.57
N CYS A 746 -11.80 -29.11 -5.81
CA CYS A 746 -11.06 -30.17 -5.10
C CYS A 746 -11.71 -30.39 -3.73
N SER A 747 -11.73 -31.65 -3.30
CA SER A 747 -12.27 -32.14 -2.03
C SER A 747 -11.18 -32.93 -1.31
N LEU A 748 -10.88 -32.60 -0.06
CA LEU A 748 -9.80 -33.23 0.72
C LEU A 748 -10.28 -33.63 2.10
N VAL A 749 -10.09 -34.90 2.45
CA VAL A 749 -10.38 -35.42 3.80
C VAL A 749 -9.11 -35.33 4.64
N LEU A 750 -9.11 -34.44 5.62
CA LEU A 750 -8.08 -34.29 6.65
C LEU A 750 -8.39 -35.22 7.83
N TYR A 751 -7.37 -35.89 8.34
CA TYR A 751 -7.50 -36.68 9.57
C TYR A 751 -7.86 -35.79 10.78
N ARG A 752 -8.51 -36.39 11.79
CA ARG A 752 -8.52 -35.80 13.13
C ARG A 752 -7.11 -35.73 13.72
N GLY A 753 -6.82 -34.69 14.50
CA GLY A 753 -5.55 -34.59 15.22
C GLY A 753 -5.24 -33.21 15.79
N SER A 754 -4.25 -33.18 16.68
CA SER A 754 -3.80 -31.98 17.40
C SER A 754 -2.71 -31.21 16.63
N TYR A 755 -2.95 -30.98 15.34
CA TYR A 755 -2.07 -30.25 14.43
C TYR A 755 -2.83 -29.09 13.78
N GLY A 756 -2.15 -28.17 13.07
CA GLY A 756 -2.83 -27.17 12.26
C GLY A 756 -1.88 -26.17 11.59
N GLY A 757 -1.78 -26.26 10.27
CA GLY A 757 -0.91 -25.45 9.42
C GLY A 757 -1.63 -25.04 8.13
N PHE A 758 -1.11 -25.45 6.99
CA PHE A 758 -1.64 -25.08 5.67
C PHE A 758 -1.74 -26.30 4.75
N VAL A 759 -2.80 -26.36 3.95
CA VAL A 759 -2.96 -27.29 2.83
C VAL A 759 -2.64 -26.54 1.54
N SER A 760 -1.90 -27.16 0.62
CA SER A 760 -1.83 -26.69 -0.77
C SER A 760 -2.33 -27.73 -1.77
N CYS A 761 -2.69 -27.26 -2.95
CA CYS A 761 -3.07 -28.05 -4.12
C CYS A 761 -2.26 -27.54 -5.31
N SER A 762 -1.39 -28.39 -5.83
CA SER A 762 -0.54 -28.11 -6.98
C SER A 762 -1.10 -28.84 -8.19
N ILE A 763 -1.36 -28.10 -9.27
CA ILE A 763 -1.99 -28.62 -10.50
C ILE A 763 -0.93 -28.65 -11.59
N TYR A 764 -0.76 -29.82 -12.22
CA TYR A 764 0.20 -30.04 -13.29
C TYR A 764 -0.49 -30.40 -14.60
N GLN A 765 -0.01 -29.79 -15.69
CA GLN A 765 -0.35 -30.14 -17.07
C GLN A 765 0.95 -30.24 -17.87
N ASP A 766 1.21 -31.39 -18.51
CA ASP A 766 2.45 -31.70 -19.26
C ASP A 766 3.76 -31.54 -18.45
N ASP A 767 3.71 -31.88 -17.16
CA ASP A 767 4.78 -31.71 -16.16
C ASP A 767 5.22 -30.25 -15.87
N GLU A 768 4.51 -29.24 -16.41
CA GLU A 768 4.61 -27.85 -15.95
C GLU A 768 3.68 -27.61 -14.73
N GLU A 769 4.18 -26.85 -13.74
CA GLU A 769 3.48 -26.52 -12.50
C GLU A 769 2.76 -25.18 -12.66
N ASP A 770 1.43 -25.19 -12.54
CA ASP A 770 0.59 -24.08 -12.98
C ASP A 770 0.22 -23.14 -11.81
N PHE A 771 -0.22 -23.70 -10.67
CA PHE A 771 -0.69 -22.92 -9.51
C PHE A 771 -0.46 -23.60 -8.16
N ASP A 772 -0.26 -22.79 -7.12
CA ASP A 772 -0.06 -23.22 -5.74
C ASP A 772 -0.86 -22.31 -4.77
N TYR A 773 -1.92 -22.85 -4.15
CA TYR A 773 -2.82 -22.10 -3.25
C TYR A 773 -2.79 -22.64 -1.83
N TYR A 774 -2.58 -21.77 -0.82
CA TYR A 774 -2.48 -22.17 0.59
C TYR A 774 -3.76 -21.88 1.38
N TYR A 775 -4.35 -22.92 1.98
CA TYR A 775 -5.49 -22.80 2.90
C TYR A 775 -5.11 -23.12 4.35
N SER A 776 -5.43 -22.22 5.29
CA SER A 776 -5.10 -22.42 6.71
C SER A 776 -6.07 -23.34 7.44
N VAL A 777 -5.52 -24.46 7.94
CA VAL A 777 -6.21 -25.45 8.77
C VAL A 777 -6.12 -25.05 10.26
N PRO A 778 -7.23 -25.04 11.00
CA PRO A 778 -7.23 -24.71 12.43
C PRO A 778 -6.42 -25.74 13.24
N LYS A 779 -5.84 -25.32 14.36
CA LYS A 779 -5.23 -26.27 15.31
C LYS A 779 -6.34 -27.05 16.03
N ASN A 780 -6.18 -28.38 16.12
CA ASN A 780 -7.06 -29.36 16.79
C ASN A 780 -8.40 -29.68 16.07
N LEU A 781 -8.37 -30.70 15.21
CA LEU A 781 -9.56 -31.33 14.64
C LEU A 781 -9.97 -32.54 15.50
N THR A 782 -11.19 -32.55 16.04
CA THR A 782 -11.70 -33.64 16.91
C THR A 782 -12.32 -34.80 16.12
N SER A 783 -12.71 -34.56 14.87
CA SER A 783 -13.14 -35.54 13.88
C SER A 783 -12.34 -35.37 12.59
N ASP A 784 -12.44 -36.33 11.68
CA ASP A 784 -12.00 -36.10 10.30
C ASP A 784 -12.83 -34.93 9.72
N HIS A 785 -12.22 -34.17 8.81
CA HIS A 785 -12.84 -32.99 8.18
C HIS A 785 -12.63 -33.01 6.67
N ILE A 786 -13.66 -32.58 5.94
CA ILE A 786 -13.61 -32.42 4.49
C ILE A 786 -13.45 -30.94 4.17
N LEU A 787 -12.57 -30.67 3.22
CA LEU A 787 -12.20 -29.35 2.73
C LEU A 787 -12.54 -29.28 1.23
N PHE A 788 -13.43 -28.38 0.83
CA PHE A 788 -13.71 -28.08 -0.57
C PHE A 788 -13.14 -26.72 -0.95
N GLN A 789 -12.51 -26.63 -2.11
CA GLN A 789 -11.93 -25.41 -2.65
C GLN A 789 -12.16 -25.34 -4.16
N TYR A 790 -12.51 -24.16 -4.65
CA TYR A 790 -12.71 -23.91 -6.08
C TYR A 790 -11.43 -23.36 -6.72
N PHE A 791 -11.05 -23.93 -7.86
CA PHE A 791 -9.89 -23.55 -8.64
C PHE A 791 -10.34 -23.16 -10.04
N LYS A 792 -9.85 -22.02 -10.52
CA LYS A 792 -10.04 -21.55 -11.88
C LYS A 792 -8.66 -21.42 -12.55
N PRO A 793 -8.29 -22.32 -13.47
CA PRO A 793 -7.04 -22.19 -14.22
C PRO A 793 -7.13 -21.00 -15.18
N GLU A 794 -6.00 -20.33 -15.43
CA GLU A 794 -5.92 -19.17 -16.33
C GLU A 794 -5.76 -19.60 -17.80
N ASP A 795 -4.91 -20.60 -18.07
CA ASP A 795 -4.74 -21.23 -19.38
C ASP A 795 -5.08 -22.73 -19.28
N LEU A 796 -5.78 -23.27 -20.30
CA LEU A 796 -6.18 -24.68 -20.37
C LEU A 796 -5.69 -25.29 -21.69
N SER A 797 -4.72 -26.21 -21.62
CA SER A 797 -4.32 -27.02 -22.78
C SER A 797 -5.38 -28.11 -23.09
N ASN A 798 -5.68 -28.31 -24.37
CA ASN A 798 -6.90 -28.98 -24.81
C ASN A 798 -6.85 -30.53 -24.82
N ASP A 799 -5.66 -31.15 -24.73
CA ASP A 799 -5.46 -32.59 -24.97
C ASP A 799 -4.39 -33.22 -24.05
N VAL A 800 -4.33 -32.83 -22.77
CA VAL A 800 -3.36 -33.36 -21.78
C VAL A 800 -4.09 -33.74 -20.47
N PRO A 801 -3.78 -34.86 -19.80
CA PRO A 801 -4.38 -35.22 -18.52
C PRO A 801 -3.96 -34.25 -17.40
N PHE A 802 -4.89 -33.97 -16.47
CA PHE A 802 -4.60 -33.14 -15.30
C PHE A 802 -4.13 -34.00 -14.14
N LYS A 803 -3.07 -33.57 -13.45
CA LYS A 803 -2.57 -34.21 -12.24
C LYS A 803 -2.65 -33.22 -11.08
N PHE A 804 -3.30 -33.62 -10.01
CA PHE A 804 -3.46 -32.84 -8.79
C PHE A 804 -2.65 -33.51 -7.68
N GLU A 805 -1.76 -32.75 -7.04
CA GLU A 805 -1.06 -33.16 -5.82
C GLU A 805 -1.45 -32.24 -4.66
N PHE A 806 -1.57 -32.83 -3.47
CA PHE A 806 -2.09 -32.16 -2.28
C PHE A 806 -1.11 -32.31 -1.12
N HIS A 807 -0.66 -31.18 -0.59
CA HIS A 807 0.38 -31.12 0.43
C HIS A 807 -0.19 -30.58 1.76
N PHE A 808 0.46 -30.91 2.87
CA PHE A 808 0.14 -30.38 4.19
C PHE A 808 1.41 -29.92 4.89
N TYR A 809 1.55 -28.62 5.11
CA TYR A 809 2.67 -28.02 5.85
C TYR A 809 2.22 -27.68 7.27
N ASP A 810 3.02 -28.01 8.28
CA ASP A 810 2.72 -27.55 9.64
C ASP A 810 3.10 -26.08 9.80
N ARG A 811 2.45 -25.36 10.71
CA ARG A 811 2.63 -23.90 10.86
C ARG A 811 4.04 -23.50 11.29
N ASP A 812 4.75 -24.46 11.85
CA ASP A 812 6.05 -24.33 12.50
C ASP A 812 7.14 -25.16 11.74
N SER A 813 6.84 -25.69 10.54
CA SER A 813 7.77 -26.51 9.74
C SER A 813 7.41 -26.59 8.24
N ASP A 814 8.39 -26.29 7.37
CA ASP A 814 8.28 -26.40 5.90
C ASP A 814 8.25 -27.86 5.37
N LYS A 815 8.18 -28.87 6.27
CA LYS A 815 8.08 -30.27 5.86
C LYS A 815 6.64 -30.59 5.43
N ASP A 816 6.49 -31.24 4.28
CA ASP A 816 5.21 -31.83 3.87
C ASP A 816 4.88 -33.08 4.71
N TYR A 817 3.68 -33.07 5.28
CA TYR A 817 3.04 -34.13 6.06
C TYR A 817 1.77 -34.64 5.36
N GLY A 818 1.53 -34.33 4.08
CA GLY A 818 0.32 -34.70 3.33
C GLY A 818 -0.05 -36.17 3.49
N GLN A 819 0.91 -37.09 3.33
CA GLN A 819 0.68 -38.54 3.49
C GLN A 819 0.29 -38.97 4.92
N GLU A 820 0.60 -38.15 5.94
CA GLU A 820 0.25 -38.39 7.35
C GLU A 820 -1.02 -37.63 7.80
N ARG A 821 -1.55 -36.71 6.97
CA ARG A 821 -2.58 -35.72 7.37
C ARG A 821 -3.77 -35.66 6.43
N ILE A 822 -3.62 -36.12 5.19
CA ILE A 822 -4.66 -36.25 4.16
C ILE A 822 -4.97 -37.75 3.99
N LYS A 823 -6.25 -38.09 4.08
CA LYS A 823 -6.78 -39.45 4.03
C LYS A 823 -7.25 -39.80 2.61
N GLU A 824 -7.96 -38.88 1.98
CA GLU A 824 -8.58 -39.04 0.67
C GLU A 824 -8.64 -37.69 -0.05
N CYS A 825 -8.49 -37.72 -1.38
CA CYS A 825 -8.69 -36.57 -2.25
C CYS A 825 -9.70 -36.89 -3.36
N GLY A 826 -10.41 -35.88 -3.83
CA GLY A 826 -11.28 -35.97 -4.99
C GLY A 826 -11.42 -34.65 -5.72
N VAL A 827 -11.84 -34.69 -6.98
CA VAL A 827 -11.92 -33.51 -7.85
C VAL A 827 -13.17 -33.57 -8.72
N PHE A 828 -13.90 -32.46 -8.78
CA PHE A 828 -15.09 -32.28 -9.60
C PHE A 828 -14.80 -31.23 -10.69
N PRO A 829 -14.73 -31.61 -11.98
CA PRO A 829 -14.70 -30.65 -13.07
C PRO A 829 -16.02 -29.85 -13.14
N VAL A 830 -15.91 -28.53 -13.27
CA VAL A 830 -17.05 -27.60 -13.31
C VAL A 830 -17.23 -27.09 -14.73
N TYR A 831 -18.44 -27.28 -15.28
CA TYR A 831 -18.78 -26.86 -16.63
C TYR A 831 -19.80 -25.72 -16.61
N ALA A 832 -19.62 -24.69 -17.44
CA ALA A 832 -20.64 -23.67 -17.66
C ALA A 832 -21.90 -24.29 -18.31
N PRO A 833 -23.10 -23.85 -17.91
CA PRO A 833 -24.34 -24.27 -18.54
C PRO A 833 -24.35 -23.82 -20.00
N SER A 834 -24.56 -24.76 -20.92
CA SER A 834 -24.64 -24.52 -22.36
C SER A 834 -25.79 -23.56 -22.69
N ILE A 835 -25.47 -22.38 -23.20
CA ILE A 835 -26.45 -21.43 -23.73
C ILE A 835 -26.96 -21.94 -25.08
N GLU A 836 -28.01 -22.78 -25.06
CA GLU A 836 -28.83 -23.00 -26.25
C GLU A 836 -29.91 -21.91 -26.33
N ILE A 837 -29.88 -21.15 -27.43
CA ILE A 837 -30.85 -20.10 -27.73
C ILE A 837 -32.10 -20.76 -28.32
N GLY A 838 -33.18 -20.88 -27.54
CA GLY A 838 -34.50 -21.15 -28.12
C GLY A 838 -35.56 -21.83 -27.23
N VAL A 839 -36.51 -21.03 -26.75
CA VAL A 839 -37.91 -21.43 -26.47
C VAL A 839 -38.14 -22.60 -25.48
N GLY A 840 -38.17 -22.24 -24.19
CA GLY A 840 -39.21 -22.63 -23.23
C GLY A 840 -39.55 -24.11 -23.02
N ALA A 841 -38.98 -24.71 -21.95
CA ALA A 841 -39.73 -25.50 -20.97
C ALA A 841 -38.88 -25.76 -19.72
N SER A 842 -39.54 -25.89 -18.58
CA SER A 842 -38.96 -26.39 -17.33
C SER A 842 -38.38 -27.79 -17.47
N ASN A 843 -37.17 -28.03 -16.98
CA ASN A 843 -36.75 -29.33 -16.45
C ASN A 843 -35.74 -29.12 -15.32
N GLY A 844 -36.20 -29.29 -14.08
CA GLY A 844 -35.30 -29.38 -12.93
C GLY A 844 -34.61 -30.73 -12.90
N ILE A 845 -33.36 -30.77 -12.45
CA ILE A 845 -32.67 -32.02 -12.17
C ILE A 845 -33.34 -32.63 -10.93
N HIS A 846 -34.22 -33.61 -11.15
CA HIS A 846 -34.82 -34.41 -10.08
C HIS A 846 -33.73 -35.26 -9.42
N PHE A 847 -33.31 -34.87 -8.22
CA PHE A 847 -32.78 -35.85 -7.28
C PHE A 847 -33.95 -36.71 -6.79
N SER A 848 -33.93 -37.99 -7.15
CA SER A 848 -34.85 -38.99 -6.60
C SER A 848 -34.47 -39.26 -5.14
N ASN A 849 -35.38 -38.96 -4.21
CA ASN A 849 -35.25 -39.38 -2.82
C ASN A 849 -35.40 -40.91 -2.73
N GLN A 850 -34.35 -41.58 -2.24
CA GLN A 850 -34.43 -42.79 -1.41
C GLN A 850 -33.43 -42.63 -0.27
#